data_AF-A0A952NH51-F1
#
_entry.id   AF-A0A952NH51-F1
#
_cell.length_a   1.000
_cell.length_b   1.000
_cell.length_c   1.000
_cell.angle_alpha   90.00
_cell.angle_beta   90.00
_cell.angle_gamma   90.00
#
_symmetry.space_group_name_H-M   'P 1'
#
loop_
_entity.id
_entity.type
_entity.pdbx_description
1 polymer ?
#
loop_
_entity_poly.entity_id
_entity_poly.type
_entity_poly.pdbx_seq_one_letter_code
_entity_poly.pdbx_strand_id
1 'polypeptide(L)'
;MREFRFKAFLPYAAAVVVLVVAFENCSGGLHSQASRDFTAASLPAPRLESGGIVQAQASAVLNDSLQALLNGASRTCAELKALDGKDQNASPVLQDCLNRAVGGTLLIPAGVYRLRERVVVQGPIAVASENSGLGSGAFVQCGLKDARCARFIAANDQDFSQPQDKRSGLFHMKGDDILWESLIMDGDRQNRLDSPVLQSCRAANNAAGHLLTVAADRVTIRGSVFANAVCGSALNLQNSPRTEAVVLEANIFAFNGRNDDQGAWSDGLTVGEGANLKVVGNLFEDNTDVQLIMGGCRHCTIDGNTFRHGGDLAQGAFGELHLQNWPGGTSGDFTGTTVTGNHIDCRYRCSMGLALGANSWYPSAQGAAFGAVVTGNIVTRALIAYNVDVITGHTILENNKVLEAALGTAGECDGQPIRLSAINLTDDSKGLLSDTSRTWMSAYGKALPDAELITNKDYPYCIPSVSRARIDKTYDLSAIEADFTATFTAQIKRAYREILGREVDDAGLQFHLKNMKAGQGLSEVREILAASKEGKAVIDLIYRTVLDRAADAAGASYAVQFLKAGGDLDVYRRDLALSAEAADKITAAFRAVLSRAPTAAEIKAYQQKLVATHSWAQVRQEIDALKKTDPVPEPVIAANLKDFLTHLYQTTFSRSADKAGLNAWAEQYERNQTSCRGLTLAFLRSSENTYRQQALNSGATGRRSYVRQLYPIVFWRTADAAGVDYWTGLLSQGAVSLDNLEMELLNSDEFKGVCSSRDLRY
;
A
#
# COMPACT_ATOMS: atom_id res chain seq x y z
N MET A 1 1.65 52.31 49.28
CA MET A 1 1.06 53.42 48.50
C MET A 1 1.73 53.44 47.14
N ARG A 2 0.97 53.65 46.05
CA ARG A 2 1.46 53.84 44.65
C ARG A 2 2.18 52.60 44.05
N GLU A 3 1.66 51.95 43.00
CA GLU A 3 1.63 52.35 41.56
C GLU A 3 2.99 52.17 40.85
N PHE A 4 3.08 51.75 39.57
CA PHE A 4 2.05 51.57 38.51
C PHE A 4 2.20 50.19 37.77
N ARG A 5 1.48 50.02 36.66
CA ARG A 5 1.34 48.82 35.78
C ARG A 5 2.62 48.57 34.91
N PHE A 6 2.82 47.50 34.12
CA PHE A 6 1.91 46.54 33.43
C PHE A 6 2.60 45.15 33.21
N LYS A 7 1.86 44.10 32.86
CA LYS A 7 2.39 42.76 32.47
C LYS A 7 2.45 42.56 30.95
N ALA A 8 3.48 41.87 30.43
CA ALA A 8 3.42 41.11 29.17
C ALA A 8 4.56 40.06 29.03
N PHE A 9 4.19 38.84 28.58
CA PHE A 9 4.97 37.76 27.92
C PHE A 9 6.22 37.06 28.53
N LEU A 10 6.21 35.71 28.33
CA LEU A 10 7.32 34.73 28.31
C LEU A 10 8.06 34.48 29.65
N PRO A 11 8.52 33.22 29.91
CA PRO A 11 9.72 32.66 29.25
C PRO A 11 9.63 31.17 28.83
N TYR A 12 10.71 30.69 28.21
CA TYR A 12 11.04 29.28 27.96
C TYR A 12 12.32 28.91 28.77
N ALA A 13 12.57 27.61 28.94
CA ALA A 13 13.88 26.99 29.23
C ALA A 13 14.61 27.19 30.60
N ALA A 14 14.68 26.06 31.33
CA ALA A 14 15.91 25.33 31.69
C ALA A 14 16.74 25.61 32.97
N ALA A 15 17.00 24.50 33.69
CA ALA A 15 18.27 24.10 34.30
C ALA A 15 18.47 22.59 33.93
N VAL A 16 19.63 22.02 33.55
CA VAL A 16 21.05 22.19 33.94
C VAL A 16 21.29 21.57 35.34
N VAL A 17 22.32 20.76 35.67
CA VAL A 17 23.66 20.41 35.11
C VAL A 17 23.71 18.91 34.71
N VAL A 18 24.35 18.38 33.65
CA VAL A 18 25.31 18.81 32.58
C VAL A 18 26.83 18.71 32.89
N LEU A 19 27.42 17.54 32.58
CA LEU A 19 28.86 17.38 32.24
C LEU A 19 28.96 16.80 30.80
N VAL A 20 29.94 17.06 29.91
CA VAL A 20 31.39 17.39 29.99
C VAL A 20 32.26 16.12 30.11
N VAL A 21 33.14 15.73 29.16
CA VAL A 21 33.66 16.31 27.89
C VAL A 21 33.42 15.29 26.71
N ALA A 22 33.89 15.37 25.44
CA ALA A 22 34.95 16.15 24.77
C ALA A 22 34.68 16.47 23.27
N PHE A 23 35.10 17.67 22.86
CA PHE A 23 35.95 18.07 21.70
C PHE A 23 36.18 17.12 20.49
N GLU A 24 36.17 17.58 19.22
CA GLU A 24 35.82 18.91 18.64
C GLU A 24 35.60 18.86 17.10
N ASN A 25 34.99 19.93 16.52
CA ASN A 25 35.05 20.41 15.12
C ASN A 25 34.73 19.48 13.93
N CYS A 26 33.56 19.70 13.30
CA CYS A 26 33.48 20.39 11.99
C CYS A 26 32.01 20.64 11.56
N SER A 27 31.80 21.57 10.61
CA SER A 27 30.49 22.03 10.14
C SER A 27 30.03 21.38 8.82
N GLY A 28 28.73 21.08 8.72
CA GLY A 28 28.07 20.56 7.52
C GLY A 28 26.55 20.44 7.73
N GLY A 29 25.75 20.92 6.79
CA GLY A 29 24.28 21.02 6.94
C GLY A 29 23.54 19.69 6.77
N LEU A 30 22.46 19.51 7.53
CA LEU A 30 21.58 18.34 7.46
C LEU A 30 20.59 18.45 6.29
N HIS A 31 20.55 17.43 5.43
CA HIS A 31 19.41 17.11 4.57
C HIS A 31 19.12 15.61 4.61
N SER A 32 17.85 15.23 4.41
CA SER A 32 17.29 13.87 4.38
C SER A 32 17.30 13.07 5.71
N GLN A 33 16.11 12.88 6.29
CA GLN A 33 15.60 11.59 6.80
C GLN A 33 14.14 11.75 7.26
N ALA A 34 13.19 11.55 6.34
CA ALA A 34 11.74 11.53 6.64
C ALA A 34 10.92 10.82 5.55
N SER A 35 11.41 9.69 5.02
CA SER A 35 10.68 8.87 4.03
C SER A 35 11.03 7.39 4.15
N ARG A 36 10.41 6.73 5.12
CA ARG A 36 10.30 5.27 5.22
C ARG A 36 8.87 4.88 5.62
N ASP A 37 8.54 3.63 5.33
CA ASP A 37 7.36 2.90 5.81
C ASP A 37 5.99 3.41 5.31
N PHE A 38 5.77 3.28 3.99
CA PHE A 38 4.46 2.86 3.47
C PHE A 38 4.63 1.90 2.27
N THR A 39 4.24 0.65 2.45
CA THR A 39 4.23 -0.38 1.39
C THR A 39 2.93 -0.29 0.60
N ALA A 40 2.98 0.19 -0.63
CA ALA A 40 1.82 0.22 -1.52
C ALA A 40 1.48 -1.20 -2.04
N ALA A 41 0.44 -1.82 -1.49
CA ALA A 41 -0.19 -2.98 -2.09
C ALA A 41 -0.97 -2.54 -3.34
N SER A 42 -0.52 -2.98 -4.52
CA SER A 42 -1.13 -2.56 -5.79
C SER A 42 -2.40 -3.36 -6.09
N LEU A 43 -3.54 -2.67 -5.98
CA LEU A 43 -4.86 -3.16 -6.38
C LEU A 43 -4.91 -3.45 -7.91
N PRO A 44 -5.68 -4.47 -8.35
CA PRO A 44 -5.95 -4.65 -9.77
C PRO A 44 -6.85 -3.53 -10.29
N ALA A 45 -6.47 -2.90 -11.42
CA ALA A 45 -7.28 -1.86 -12.04
C ALA A 45 -8.63 -2.41 -12.56
N PRO A 46 -9.75 -1.67 -12.45
CA PRO A 46 -11.08 -2.22 -12.75
C PRO A 46 -11.28 -2.59 -14.23
N ARG A 47 -11.80 -3.80 -14.48
CA ARG A 47 -12.13 -4.30 -15.82
C ARG A 47 -13.64 -4.24 -16.06
N LEU A 48 -14.06 -3.69 -17.19
CA LEU A 48 -15.47 -3.51 -17.56
C LEU A 48 -16.11 -4.79 -18.10
N GLU A 49 -15.38 -5.53 -18.93
CA GLU A 49 -15.93 -6.57 -19.79
C GLU A 49 -15.33 -7.95 -19.50
N SER A 50 -15.87 -8.61 -18.47
CA SER A 50 -16.09 -10.07 -18.43
C SER A 50 -16.79 -10.43 -17.13
N GLY A 51 -17.66 -11.45 -17.14
CA GLY A 51 -18.32 -11.98 -15.95
C GLY A 51 -17.40 -12.81 -15.04
N GLY A 52 -16.12 -12.42 -14.91
CA GLY A 52 -15.11 -13.08 -14.11
C GLY A 52 -14.97 -12.45 -12.72
N ILE A 53 -14.62 -13.25 -11.72
CA ILE A 53 -14.41 -12.76 -10.36
C ILE A 53 -13.05 -12.02 -10.29
N VAL A 54 -13.08 -10.69 -10.22
CA VAL A 54 -11.94 -9.91 -9.73
C VAL A 54 -12.04 -9.84 -8.21
N GLN A 55 -11.19 -10.60 -7.52
CA GLN A 55 -10.92 -10.39 -6.10
C GLN A 55 -9.90 -9.26 -5.96
N ALA A 56 -10.30 -8.17 -5.33
CA ALA A 56 -9.39 -7.10 -4.92
C ALA A 56 -8.96 -7.37 -3.47
N GLN A 57 -7.65 -7.28 -3.18
CA GLN A 57 -7.13 -7.32 -1.81
C GLN A 57 -7.20 -5.93 -1.20
N ALA A 58 -7.77 -5.78 -0.01
CA ALA A 58 -7.92 -4.48 0.63
C ALA A 58 -6.56 -3.82 0.92
N SER A 59 -6.31 -2.67 0.30
CA SER A 59 -5.10 -1.84 0.53
C SER A 59 -5.22 -0.97 1.79
N ALA A 60 -6.45 -0.78 2.29
CA ALA A 60 -6.74 -0.13 3.55
C ALA A 60 -7.13 -1.15 4.64
N VAL A 61 -6.43 -1.10 5.77
CA VAL A 61 -6.89 -1.73 7.02
C VAL A 61 -8.14 -0.98 7.50
N LEU A 62 -9.26 -1.69 7.66
CA LEU A 62 -10.47 -1.12 8.24
C LEU A 62 -10.22 -0.66 9.68
N ASN A 63 -10.77 0.49 10.08
CA ASN A 63 -10.65 0.98 11.45
C ASN A 63 -11.36 0.03 12.44
N ASP A 64 -11.03 0.15 13.73
CA ASP A 64 -11.56 -0.75 14.78
C ASP A 64 -13.10 -0.72 14.88
N SER A 65 -13.74 0.43 14.63
CA SER A 65 -15.21 0.57 14.58
C SER A 65 -15.82 -0.25 13.44
N LEU A 66 -15.25 -0.15 12.23
CA LEU A 66 -15.69 -0.91 11.07
C LEU A 66 -15.42 -2.42 11.24
N GLN A 67 -14.30 -2.80 11.85
CA GLN A 67 -14.06 -4.20 12.23
C GLN A 67 -15.08 -4.69 13.26
N ALA A 68 -15.46 -3.87 14.25
CA ALA A 68 -16.48 -4.21 15.23
C ALA A 68 -17.88 -4.40 14.61
N LEU A 69 -18.25 -3.62 13.58
CA LEU A 69 -19.50 -3.80 12.83
C LEU A 69 -19.54 -5.13 12.06
N LEU A 70 -18.40 -5.56 11.51
CA LEU A 70 -18.27 -6.83 10.78
C LEU A 70 -18.24 -8.05 11.71
N ASN A 71 -17.65 -7.91 12.89
CA ASN A 71 -17.71 -8.91 13.96
C ASN A 71 -19.05 -8.89 14.74
N GLY A 72 -19.95 -7.95 14.41
CA GLY A 72 -21.22 -7.72 15.09
C GLY A 72 -22.40 -8.50 14.51
N ALA A 73 -23.61 -7.97 14.72
CA ALA A 73 -24.83 -8.59 14.20
C ALA A 73 -24.97 -8.36 12.68
N SER A 74 -24.92 -9.44 11.90
CA SER A 74 -25.22 -9.43 10.47
C SER A 74 -26.66 -9.82 10.16
N ARG A 75 -27.29 -9.18 9.16
CA ARG A 75 -28.68 -9.41 8.73
C ARG A 75 -28.82 -9.30 7.22
N THR A 76 -29.61 -10.17 6.62
CA THR A 76 -29.98 -10.09 5.20
C THR A 76 -31.30 -9.36 5.03
N CYS A 77 -31.39 -8.44 4.07
CA CYS A 77 -32.65 -7.82 3.63
C CYS A 77 -33.39 -8.73 2.64
N ALA A 78 -33.86 -9.88 3.12
CA ALA A 78 -34.50 -10.92 2.29
C ALA A 78 -35.79 -10.41 1.62
N GLU A 79 -36.44 -9.43 2.24
CA GLU A 79 -37.66 -8.76 1.78
C GLU A 79 -37.48 -8.12 0.40
N LEU A 80 -36.29 -7.59 0.09
CA LEU A 80 -35.99 -7.00 -1.23
C LEU A 80 -36.05 -8.03 -2.36
N LYS A 81 -35.75 -9.32 -2.10
CA LYS A 81 -35.71 -10.34 -3.15
C LYS A 81 -37.09 -10.57 -3.80
N ALA A 82 -38.17 -10.20 -3.13
CA ALA A 82 -39.52 -10.19 -3.69
C ALA A 82 -39.73 -9.09 -4.77
N LEU A 83 -38.85 -8.09 -4.86
CA LEU A 83 -38.93 -6.95 -5.79
C LEU A 83 -37.91 -7.03 -6.95
N ASP A 84 -37.06 -8.07 -6.97
CA ASP A 84 -36.00 -8.26 -7.96
C ASP A 84 -36.53 -8.24 -9.40
N GLY A 85 -35.98 -7.35 -10.23
CA GLY A 85 -36.34 -7.15 -11.63
C GLY A 85 -37.69 -6.46 -11.87
N LYS A 86 -38.39 -6.03 -10.81
CA LYS A 86 -39.73 -5.43 -10.91
C LYS A 86 -39.69 -3.91 -10.93
N ASP A 87 -40.75 -3.31 -11.45
CA ASP A 87 -40.96 -1.85 -11.45
C ASP A 87 -41.49 -1.30 -10.11
N GLN A 88 -41.72 -2.18 -9.13
CA GLN A 88 -42.23 -1.82 -7.80
C GLN A 88 -41.19 -1.01 -7.02
N ASN A 89 -41.65 0.02 -6.29
CA ASN A 89 -40.77 0.87 -5.48
C ASN A 89 -40.16 0.09 -4.31
N ALA A 90 -38.84 -0.05 -4.33
CA ALA A 90 -38.05 -0.74 -3.31
C ALA A 90 -37.51 0.20 -2.21
N SER A 91 -37.61 1.52 -2.37
CA SER A 91 -37.07 2.49 -1.39
C SER A 91 -37.60 2.27 0.04
N PRO A 92 -38.90 2.03 0.29
CA PRO A 92 -39.40 1.80 1.65
C PRO A 92 -38.85 0.52 2.29
N VAL A 93 -38.69 -0.56 1.51
CA VAL A 93 -38.18 -1.85 1.99
C VAL A 93 -36.69 -1.76 2.32
N LEU A 94 -35.91 -1.11 1.44
CA LEU A 94 -34.49 -0.88 1.69
C LEU A 94 -34.27 0.04 2.90
N GLN A 95 -35.07 1.11 3.04
CA GLN A 95 -34.97 2.02 4.19
C GLN A 95 -35.29 1.32 5.51
N ASP A 96 -36.33 0.47 5.54
CA ASP A 96 -36.72 -0.32 6.71
C ASP A 96 -35.63 -1.33 7.11
N CYS A 97 -35.00 -2.00 6.13
CA CYS A 97 -33.82 -2.83 6.34
C CYS A 97 -32.61 -2.06 6.89
N LEU A 98 -32.29 -0.89 6.33
CA LEU A 98 -31.21 -0.01 6.82
C LEU A 98 -31.47 0.45 8.26
N ASN A 99 -32.69 0.90 8.56
CA ASN A 99 -33.10 1.31 9.90
C ASN A 99 -32.94 0.16 10.92
N ARG A 100 -33.23 -1.09 10.51
CA ARG A 100 -33.03 -2.27 11.36
C ARG A 100 -31.56 -2.60 11.65
N ALA A 101 -30.63 -2.24 10.76
CA ALA A 101 -29.26 -2.75 10.76
C ALA A 101 -28.19 -1.76 11.27
N VAL A 102 -28.57 -0.55 11.70
CA VAL A 102 -27.68 0.39 12.38
C VAL A 102 -27.01 -0.30 13.59
N GLY A 103 -25.69 -0.12 13.73
CA GLY A 103 -24.87 -0.81 14.73
C GLY A 103 -24.42 -2.22 14.33
N GLY A 104 -24.61 -2.64 13.07
CA GLY A 104 -24.18 -3.94 12.57
C GLY A 104 -23.98 -3.97 11.05
N THR A 105 -24.16 -5.15 10.47
CA THR A 105 -23.97 -5.44 9.05
C THR A 105 -25.32 -5.74 8.36
N LEU A 106 -25.56 -5.08 7.23
CA LEU A 106 -26.67 -5.34 6.32
C LEU A 106 -26.17 -5.97 5.01
N LEU A 107 -26.65 -7.16 4.70
CA LEU A 107 -26.43 -7.83 3.43
C LEU A 107 -27.66 -7.65 2.54
N ILE A 108 -27.44 -7.21 1.30
CA ILE A 108 -28.47 -7.04 0.28
C ILE A 108 -28.38 -8.21 -0.71
N PRO A 109 -29.49 -8.94 -0.95
CA PRO A 109 -29.50 -9.99 -1.96
C PRO A 109 -29.14 -9.47 -3.35
N ALA A 110 -28.48 -10.30 -4.15
CA ALA A 110 -28.18 -9.95 -5.54
C ALA A 110 -29.47 -9.82 -6.35
N GLY A 111 -29.61 -8.77 -7.15
CA GLY A 111 -30.83 -8.44 -7.88
C GLY A 111 -30.90 -6.99 -8.34
N VAL A 112 -31.95 -6.62 -9.07
CA VAL A 112 -32.22 -5.25 -9.56
C VAL A 112 -33.44 -4.68 -8.84
N TYR A 113 -33.24 -3.57 -8.13
CA TYR A 113 -34.26 -2.94 -7.26
C TYR A 113 -34.50 -1.49 -7.67
N ARG A 114 -35.75 -1.15 -8.02
CA ARG A 114 -36.10 0.20 -8.48
C ARG A 114 -36.43 1.13 -7.31
N LEU A 115 -35.72 2.24 -7.21
CA LEU A 115 -35.91 3.26 -6.18
C LEU A 115 -36.71 4.44 -6.73
N ARG A 116 -37.79 4.84 -6.03
CA ARG A 116 -38.58 6.05 -6.35
C ARG A 116 -38.43 7.17 -5.32
N GLU A 117 -37.84 6.89 -4.17
CA GLU A 117 -37.61 7.85 -3.08
C GLU A 117 -36.13 7.82 -2.64
N ARG A 118 -35.62 8.95 -2.14
CA ARG A 118 -34.26 9.05 -1.56
C ARG A 118 -34.10 8.10 -0.38
N VAL A 119 -33.02 7.31 -0.40
CA VAL A 119 -32.68 6.37 0.66
C VAL A 119 -31.57 6.95 1.54
N VAL A 120 -31.75 6.84 2.86
CA VAL A 120 -30.87 7.42 3.88
C VAL A 120 -30.11 6.32 4.62
N VAL A 121 -28.78 6.36 4.54
CA VAL A 121 -27.87 5.47 5.24
C VAL A 121 -27.39 6.19 6.50
N GLN A 122 -27.66 5.60 7.67
CA GLN A 122 -27.28 6.15 8.98
C GLN A 122 -26.13 5.33 9.57
N GLY A 123 -24.95 5.94 9.72
CA GLY A 123 -23.84 5.35 10.45
C GLY A 123 -24.10 5.26 11.96
N PRO A 124 -23.46 4.32 12.69
CA PRO A 124 -22.49 3.35 12.20
C PRO A 124 -23.17 2.13 11.57
N ILE A 125 -22.72 1.69 10.38
CA ILE A 125 -23.31 0.56 9.64
C ILE A 125 -22.37 0.02 8.56
N ALA A 126 -22.33 -1.30 8.37
CA ALA A 126 -21.77 -1.92 7.17
C ALA A 126 -22.88 -2.36 6.23
N VAL A 127 -22.78 -2.07 4.93
CA VAL A 127 -23.77 -2.44 3.90
C VAL A 127 -23.05 -3.05 2.70
N ALA A 128 -23.45 -4.25 2.29
CA ALA A 128 -22.82 -4.96 1.18
C ALA A 128 -23.79 -5.87 0.39
N SER A 129 -23.40 -6.31 -0.80
CA SER A 129 -24.07 -7.45 -1.46
C SER A 129 -23.76 -8.76 -0.73
N GLU A 130 -24.73 -9.69 -0.61
CA GLU A 130 -24.55 -10.99 0.08
C GLU A 130 -23.31 -11.79 -0.35
N ASN A 131 -22.86 -11.63 -1.60
CA ASN A 131 -21.73 -12.37 -2.18
C ASN A 131 -20.44 -11.52 -2.31
N SER A 132 -20.29 -10.42 -1.56
CA SER A 132 -19.14 -9.51 -1.70
C SER A 132 -17.82 -10.08 -1.17
N GLY A 133 -17.86 -11.05 -0.25
CA GLY A 133 -16.69 -11.48 0.52
C GLY A 133 -16.39 -10.62 1.75
N LEU A 134 -17.36 -9.83 2.22
CA LEU A 134 -17.27 -8.87 3.32
C LEU A 134 -16.47 -9.40 4.52
N GLY A 135 -15.45 -8.63 4.92
CA GLY A 135 -14.57 -8.96 6.06
C GLY A 135 -13.46 -9.97 5.79
N SER A 136 -13.41 -10.63 4.63
CA SER A 136 -12.41 -11.68 4.34
C SER A 136 -10.99 -11.17 3.97
N GLY A 137 -10.75 -9.86 4.04
CA GLY A 137 -9.51 -9.22 3.57
C GLY A 137 -9.42 -9.04 2.04
N ALA A 138 -10.26 -9.76 1.29
CA ALA A 138 -10.54 -9.51 -0.12
C ALA A 138 -12.02 -9.11 -0.29
N PHE A 139 -12.32 -8.36 -1.35
CA PHE A 139 -13.68 -8.03 -1.75
C PHE A 139 -13.90 -8.29 -3.25
N VAL A 140 -15.15 -8.56 -3.63
CA VAL A 140 -15.58 -8.70 -5.02
C VAL A 140 -15.77 -7.31 -5.62
N GLN A 141 -14.98 -6.96 -6.62
CA GLN A 141 -15.27 -5.79 -7.44
C GLN A 141 -16.48 -6.07 -8.34
N CYS A 142 -17.49 -5.22 -8.30
CA CYS A 142 -18.65 -5.30 -9.19
C CYS A 142 -18.33 -4.69 -10.56
N GLY A 143 -18.70 -5.40 -11.63
CA GLY A 143 -18.80 -4.82 -12.97
C GLY A 143 -20.14 -4.08 -13.19
N LEU A 144 -20.21 -3.24 -14.22
CA LEU A 144 -21.40 -2.42 -14.56
C LEU A 144 -22.71 -3.19 -14.79
N LYS A 145 -22.64 -4.50 -15.04
CA LYS A 145 -23.78 -5.39 -15.29
C LYS A 145 -23.66 -6.70 -14.48
N ASP A 146 -22.99 -6.63 -13.32
CA ASP A 146 -22.69 -7.80 -12.51
C ASP A 146 -23.90 -8.32 -11.74
N ALA A 147 -24.44 -9.46 -12.18
CA ALA A 147 -25.60 -10.10 -11.58
C ALA A 147 -25.36 -10.68 -10.16
N ARG A 148 -24.12 -10.63 -9.65
CA ARG A 148 -23.76 -11.03 -8.27
C ARG A 148 -23.96 -9.90 -7.26
N CYS A 149 -24.05 -8.65 -7.73
CA CYS A 149 -24.20 -7.47 -6.91
C CYS A 149 -25.66 -6.98 -6.89
N ALA A 150 -26.07 -6.33 -5.82
CA ALA A 150 -27.34 -5.61 -5.79
C ALA A 150 -27.22 -4.31 -6.61
N ARG A 151 -28.16 -4.10 -7.53
CA ARG A 151 -28.28 -2.91 -8.38
C ARG A 151 -29.48 -2.08 -7.97
N PHE A 152 -29.23 -0.87 -7.48
CA PHE A 152 -30.25 0.12 -7.20
C PHE A 152 -30.41 1.03 -8.42
N ILE A 153 -31.56 0.96 -9.08
CA ILE A 153 -31.85 1.73 -10.30
C ILE A 153 -32.87 2.84 -10.02
N ALA A 154 -32.54 4.07 -10.38
CA ALA A 154 -33.41 5.23 -10.21
C ALA A 154 -34.62 5.17 -11.15
N ALA A 155 -35.81 5.53 -10.65
CA ALA A 155 -37.00 5.66 -11.49
C ALA A 155 -37.10 7.02 -12.21
N ASN A 156 -37.89 7.06 -13.29
CA ASN A 156 -38.04 8.22 -14.16
C ASN A 156 -39.11 9.22 -13.70
N ASP A 157 -40.12 8.75 -12.97
CA ASP A 157 -41.35 9.48 -12.64
C ASP A 157 -41.22 10.48 -11.48
N GLN A 158 -40.05 10.55 -10.82
CA GLN A 158 -39.85 11.35 -9.60
C GLN A 158 -38.67 12.31 -9.72
N ASP A 159 -38.83 13.49 -9.11
CA ASP A 159 -37.70 14.28 -8.66
C ASP A 159 -37.24 13.76 -7.28
N PHE A 160 -35.95 13.45 -7.13
CA PHE A 160 -35.37 13.05 -5.85
C PHE A 160 -35.07 14.26 -4.94
N SER A 161 -35.40 15.48 -5.37
CA SER A 161 -35.32 16.68 -4.54
C SER A 161 -36.33 16.69 -3.39
N GLN A 162 -35.91 17.23 -2.25
CA GLN A 162 -36.80 17.66 -1.18
C GLN A 162 -36.89 19.20 -1.23
N PRO A 163 -38.09 19.83 -1.20
CA PRO A 163 -38.26 21.28 -1.41
C PRO A 163 -37.52 22.24 -0.48
N GLN A 164 -36.77 21.75 0.53
CA GLN A 164 -35.92 22.55 1.41
C GLN A 164 -34.52 21.95 1.66
N ASP A 165 -34.13 20.84 1.02
CA ASP A 165 -32.83 20.18 1.27
C ASP A 165 -31.96 20.12 0.00
N LYS A 166 -31.06 21.10 -0.13
CA LYS A 166 -30.06 21.18 -1.23
C LYS A 166 -29.06 20.00 -1.25
N ARG A 167 -29.15 19.08 -0.29
CA ARG A 167 -28.32 17.86 -0.15
C ARG A 167 -29.09 16.62 -0.62
N SER A 168 -29.82 16.78 -1.72
CA SER A 168 -30.62 15.72 -2.33
C SER A 168 -29.74 14.74 -3.13
N GLY A 169 -30.35 13.69 -3.66
CA GLY A 169 -29.69 12.60 -4.37
C GLY A 169 -30.39 11.26 -4.11
N LEU A 170 -30.06 10.21 -4.88
CA LEU A 170 -30.68 8.90 -4.74
C LEU A 170 -30.38 8.26 -3.37
N PHE A 171 -29.14 8.39 -2.92
CA PHE A 171 -28.66 8.00 -1.58
C PHE A 171 -28.08 9.20 -0.82
N HIS A 172 -28.26 9.19 0.50
CA HIS A 172 -27.64 10.13 1.43
C HIS A 172 -27.04 9.40 2.65
N MET A 173 -25.71 9.44 2.79
CA MET A 173 -24.98 8.93 3.96
C MET A 173 -24.79 10.02 5.01
N LYS A 174 -25.16 9.73 6.26
CA LYS A 174 -24.97 10.64 7.41
C LYS A 174 -24.59 9.89 8.69
N GLY A 175 -23.75 10.54 9.51
CA GLY A 175 -23.16 9.94 10.71
C GLY A 175 -22.06 8.92 10.39
N ASP A 176 -21.13 8.78 11.31
CA ASP A 176 -19.81 8.22 11.03
C ASP A 176 -19.75 6.68 10.95
N ASP A 177 -18.58 6.17 10.58
CA ASP A 177 -18.23 4.73 10.57
C ASP A 177 -19.19 3.91 9.70
N ILE A 178 -19.22 4.28 8.41
CA ILE A 178 -19.99 3.59 7.36
C ILE A 178 -19.05 2.77 6.47
N LEU A 179 -19.34 1.48 6.27
CA LEU A 179 -18.73 0.65 5.23
C LEU A 179 -19.77 0.36 4.14
N TRP A 180 -19.41 0.59 2.88
CA TRP A 180 -20.24 0.34 1.70
C TRP A 180 -19.44 -0.48 0.67
N GLU A 181 -19.84 -1.72 0.42
CA GLU A 181 -19.03 -2.69 -0.33
C GLU A 181 -19.81 -3.42 -1.43
N SER A 182 -19.28 -3.43 -2.65
CA SER A 182 -19.78 -4.24 -3.76
C SER A 182 -21.27 -3.99 -4.09
N LEU A 183 -21.66 -2.72 -4.27
CA LEU A 183 -23.04 -2.33 -4.63
C LEU A 183 -23.04 -1.46 -5.89
N ILE A 184 -24.10 -1.54 -6.69
CA ILE A 184 -24.24 -0.79 -7.95
C ILE A 184 -25.34 0.26 -7.79
N MET A 185 -24.99 1.54 -7.86
CA MET A 185 -25.91 2.64 -8.09
C MET A 185 -26.02 2.93 -9.59
N ASP A 186 -27.24 2.91 -10.09
CA ASP A 186 -27.59 3.14 -11.50
C ASP A 186 -28.59 4.30 -11.61
N GLY A 187 -28.14 5.43 -12.13
CA GLY A 187 -28.98 6.62 -12.30
C GLY A 187 -29.95 6.57 -13.48
N ASP A 188 -29.93 5.49 -14.28
CA ASP A 188 -30.81 5.25 -15.43
C ASP A 188 -30.89 6.41 -16.46
N ARG A 189 -29.77 7.12 -16.67
CA ARG A 189 -29.60 8.26 -17.60
C ARG A 189 -30.39 8.12 -18.90
N GLN A 190 -30.30 6.97 -19.58
CA GLN A 190 -30.93 6.75 -20.88
C GLN A 190 -32.45 6.91 -20.87
N ASN A 191 -33.12 6.48 -19.80
CA ASN A 191 -34.57 6.61 -19.66
C ASN A 191 -34.98 7.95 -19.03
N ARG A 192 -34.03 8.72 -18.47
CA ARG A 192 -34.28 9.88 -17.59
C ARG A 192 -33.87 11.24 -18.17
N LEU A 193 -33.56 11.32 -19.47
CA LEU A 193 -33.27 12.58 -20.16
C LEU A 193 -34.48 13.55 -20.18
N ASP A 194 -35.71 13.04 -20.20
CA ASP A 194 -36.93 13.87 -20.10
C ASP A 194 -37.45 14.02 -18.65
N SER A 195 -36.69 13.53 -17.65
CA SER A 195 -37.13 13.52 -16.25
C SER A 195 -37.15 14.92 -15.61
N PRO A 196 -37.96 15.12 -14.55
CA PRO A 196 -37.91 16.34 -13.74
C PRO A 196 -36.50 16.70 -13.22
N VAL A 197 -35.66 15.68 -12.99
CA VAL A 197 -34.29 15.87 -12.51
C VAL A 197 -33.42 16.59 -13.53
N LEU A 198 -33.52 16.27 -14.83
CA LEU A 198 -32.75 17.03 -15.84
C LEU A 198 -33.26 18.47 -15.98
N GLN A 199 -34.57 18.70 -15.79
CA GLN A 199 -35.12 20.07 -15.78
C GLN A 199 -34.59 20.88 -14.59
N SER A 200 -34.48 20.28 -13.40
CA SER A 200 -33.81 20.88 -12.23
C SER A 200 -32.33 21.18 -12.51
N CYS A 201 -31.59 20.26 -13.12
CA CYS A 201 -30.19 20.47 -13.50
C CYS A 201 -30.01 21.58 -14.56
N ARG A 202 -30.89 21.64 -15.57
CA ARG A 202 -30.96 22.75 -16.55
C ARG A 202 -31.27 24.10 -15.91
N ALA A 203 -32.01 24.11 -14.79
CA ALA A 203 -32.23 25.29 -13.94
C ALA A 203 -31.07 25.56 -12.94
N ALA A 204 -29.88 25.01 -13.19
CA ALA A 204 -28.68 25.10 -12.34
C ALA A 204 -28.85 24.55 -10.90
N ASN A 205 -29.79 23.62 -10.70
CA ASN A 205 -29.99 22.90 -9.44
C ASN A 205 -29.69 21.39 -9.63
N ASN A 206 -28.41 21.04 -9.58
CA ASN A 206 -27.94 19.67 -9.79
C ASN A 206 -28.16 18.71 -8.60
N ALA A 207 -28.71 19.19 -7.47
CA ALA A 207 -28.85 18.43 -6.23
C ALA A 207 -29.67 17.13 -6.38
N ALA A 208 -30.61 17.06 -7.32
CA ALA A 208 -31.40 15.85 -7.57
C ALA A 208 -30.72 14.84 -8.51
N GLY A 209 -29.64 15.24 -9.19
CA GLY A 209 -28.91 14.40 -10.13
C GLY A 209 -27.96 13.40 -9.46
N HIS A 210 -27.49 13.71 -8.24
CA HIS A 210 -26.49 12.91 -7.54
C HIS A 210 -26.97 11.48 -7.23
N LEU A 211 -26.12 10.47 -7.42
CA LEU A 211 -26.44 9.10 -7.01
C LEU A 211 -26.17 8.88 -5.52
N LEU A 212 -25.02 9.35 -5.03
CA LEU A 212 -24.68 9.32 -3.60
C LEU A 212 -24.17 10.68 -3.13
N THR A 213 -24.76 11.17 -2.05
CA THR A 213 -24.19 12.26 -1.24
C THR A 213 -23.69 11.72 0.09
N VAL A 214 -22.55 12.24 0.56
CA VAL A 214 -21.95 11.87 1.85
C VAL A 214 -21.75 13.10 2.71
N ALA A 215 -22.22 13.03 3.95
CA ALA A 215 -22.02 14.00 5.03
C ALA A 215 -21.71 13.22 6.33
N ALA A 216 -20.57 12.52 6.33
CA ALA A 216 -20.16 11.56 7.35
C ALA A 216 -18.63 11.40 7.36
N ASP A 217 -18.04 11.17 8.54
CA ASP A 217 -16.62 10.86 8.70
C ASP A 217 -16.36 9.34 8.74
N ARG A 218 -15.11 8.92 8.49
CA ARG A 218 -14.65 7.53 8.59
C ARG A 218 -15.42 6.55 7.69
N VAL A 219 -15.79 6.99 6.50
CA VAL A 219 -16.54 6.19 5.52
C VAL A 219 -15.60 5.41 4.60
N THR A 220 -15.82 4.11 4.42
CA THR A 220 -15.12 3.28 3.42
C THR A 220 -16.10 2.83 2.33
N ILE A 221 -15.83 3.17 1.07
CA ILE A 221 -16.61 2.79 -0.10
C ILE A 221 -15.69 2.02 -1.05
N ARG A 222 -15.97 0.74 -1.31
CA ARG A 222 -15.09 -0.08 -2.14
C ARG A 222 -15.79 -1.08 -3.05
N GLY A 223 -15.13 -1.42 -4.16
CA GLY A 223 -15.60 -2.39 -5.16
C GLY A 223 -16.97 -2.07 -5.78
N SER A 224 -17.47 -0.85 -5.58
CA SER A 224 -18.82 -0.42 -5.91
C SER A 224 -18.86 0.35 -7.23
N VAL A 225 -20.06 0.54 -7.78
CA VAL A 225 -20.26 1.15 -9.10
C VAL A 225 -21.23 2.32 -8.99
N PHE A 226 -20.86 3.45 -9.58
CA PHE A 226 -21.64 4.69 -9.64
C PHE A 226 -21.78 5.07 -11.12
N ALA A 227 -22.93 4.75 -11.72
CA ALA A 227 -23.09 4.83 -13.17
C ALA A 227 -24.42 5.43 -13.64
N ASN A 228 -24.42 5.95 -14.87
CA ASN A 228 -25.59 6.52 -15.54
C ASN A 228 -26.33 7.61 -14.73
N ALA A 229 -25.63 8.45 -13.96
CA ALA A 229 -26.22 9.69 -13.44
C ALA A 229 -26.71 10.58 -14.60
N VAL A 230 -27.82 11.28 -14.37
CA VAL A 230 -28.42 12.19 -15.36
C VAL A 230 -27.64 13.50 -15.45
N CYS A 231 -27.13 13.97 -14.32
CA CYS A 231 -26.41 15.24 -14.13
C CYS A 231 -25.83 15.30 -12.70
N GLY A 232 -25.00 16.30 -12.41
CA GLY A 232 -24.49 16.56 -11.06
C GLY A 232 -23.21 15.80 -10.74
N SER A 233 -23.29 14.71 -9.97
CA SER A 233 -22.13 13.89 -9.61
C SER A 233 -22.55 12.45 -9.35
N ALA A 234 -21.81 11.46 -9.83
CA ALA A 234 -22.07 10.08 -9.44
C ALA A 234 -21.86 9.89 -7.92
N LEU A 235 -20.84 10.54 -7.35
CA LEU A 235 -20.62 10.64 -5.90
C LEU A 235 -20.20 12.07 -5.54
N ASN A 236 -20.88 12.67 -4.54
CA ASN A 236 -20.59 14.01 -4.01
C ASN A 236 -20.25 13.93 -2.50
N LEU A 237 -18.98 14.18 -2.16
CA LEU A 237 -18.53 14.40 -0.79
C LEU A 237 -18.69 15.88 -0.45
N GLN A 238 -19.70 16.21 0.35
CA GLN A 238 -20.17 17.58 0.52
C GLN A 238 -19.27 18.43 1.43
N ASN A 239 -19.40 19.76 1.31
CA ASN A 239 -18.80 20.77 2.21
C ASN A 239 -19.42 20.73 3.63
N SER A 240 -19.27 19.60 4.32
CA SER A 240 -19.23 19.54 5.78
C SER A 240 -17.86 20.03 6.24
N PRO A 241 -17.73 20.83 7.31
CA PRO A 241 -16.45 21.45 7.70
C PRO A 241 -15.35 20.46 8.11
N ARG A 242 -15.69 19.17 8.20
CA ARG A 242 -14.76 18.03 8.01
C ARG A 242 -15.51 16.96 7.21
N THR A 243 -14.78 16.39 6.25
CA THR A 243 -15.01 15.06 5.69
C THR A 243 -13.66 14.35 5.84
N GLU A 244 -13.52 13.59 6.93
CA GLU A 244 -12.24 13.07 7.41
C GLU A 244 -12.15 11.54 7.34
N ALA A 245 -10.98 11.04 6.93
CA ALA A 245 -10.66 9.61 6.84
C ALA A 245 -11.62 8.79 5.95
N VAL A 246 -12.09 9.39 4.85
CA VAL A 246 -12.88 8.69 3.82
C VAL A 246 -11.96 7.89 2.89
N VAL A 247 -12.33 6.65 2.58
CA VAL A 247 -11.58 5.75 1.69
C VAL A 247 -12.46 5.32 0.53
N LEU A 248 -12.05 5.65 -0.70
CA LEU A 248 -12.68 5.27 -1.96
C LEU A 248 -11.72 4.35 -2.73
N GLU A 249 -12.00 3.05 -2.69
CA GLU A 249 -11.06 1.99 -3.10
C GLU A 249 -11.62 1.10 -4.23
N ALA A 250 -10.95 1.08 -5.38
CA ALA A 250 -11.25 0.19 -6.51
C ALA A 250 -12.73 0.20 -6.98
N ASN A 251 -13.39 1.36 -6.93
CA ASN A 251 -14.73 1.60 -7.45
C ASN A 251 -14.71 1.91 -8.96
N ILE A 252 -15.89 1.91 -9.58
CA ILE A 252 -16.11 2.34 -10.97
C ILE A 252 -17.09 3.52 -11.00
N PHE A 253 -16.65 4.65 -11.54
CA PHE A 253 -17.48 5.83 -11.83
C PHE A 253 -17.61 5.92 -13.35
N ALA A 254 -18.76 5.53 -13.93
CA ALA A 254 -18.85 5.36 -15.38
C ALA A 254 -20.13 5.88 -16.05
N PHE A 255 -19.98 6.50 -17.23
CA PHE A 255 -21.08 6.91 -18.11
C PHE A 255 -22.06 7.90 -17.47
N ASN A 256 -21.56 8.82 -16.64
CA ASN A 256 -22.36 9.78 -15.89
C ASN A 256 -22.47 11.12 -16.64
N GLY A 257 -23.69 11.61 -16.83
CA GLY A 257 -24.00 12.84 -17.56
C GLY A 257 -23.96 12.69 -19.09
N ARG A 258 -24.17 13.77 -19.86
CA ARG A 258 -24.09 13.78 -21.33
C ARG A 258 -23.53 15.12 -21.81
N ASN A 259 -22.43 15.11 -22.55
CA ASN A 259 -21.69 16.31 -22.94
C ASN A 259 -22.48 17.20 -23.92
N ASP A 260 -23.14 16.57 -24.90
CA ASP A 260 -23.95 17.20 -25.95
C ASP A 260 -25.44 17.34 -25.57
N ASP A 261 -25.75 17.43 -24.28
CA ASP A 261 -27.07 17.84 -23.79
C ASP A 261 -26.92 18.87 -22.66
N GLN A 262 -27.53 20.04 -22.84
CA GLN A 262 -27.35 21.18 -21.95
C GLN A 262 -27.89 20.87 -20.56
N GLY A 263 -27.05 21.07 -19.54
CA GLY A 263 -27.39 20.78 -18.14
C GLY A 263 -27.41 19.29 -17.78
N ALA A 264 -27.08 18.40 -18.71
CA ALA A 264 -26.95 16.96 -18.44
C ALA A 264 -25.54 16.58 -17.96
N TRP A 265 -24.65 17.53 -17.66
CA TRP A 265 -23.27 17.23 -17.26
C TRP A 265 -23.20 16.66 -15.84
N SER A 266 -22.32 15.69 -15.63
CA SER A 266 -22.08 15.08 -14.31
C SER A 266 -20.59 14.83 -14.10
N ASP A 267 -20.13 15.13 -12.90
CA ASP A 267 -18.88 14.61 -12.37
C ASP A 267 -18.96 13.09 -12.17
N GLY A 268 -17.80 12.43 -12.16
CA GLY A 268 -17.66 11.10 -11.58
C GLY A 268 -17.63 11.19 -10.05
N LEU A 269 -16.63 11.90 -9.52
CA LEU A 269 -16.46 12.18 -8.10
C LEU A 269 -16.20 13.68 -7.86
N THR A 270 -17.11 14.32 -7.13
CA THR A 270 -16.92 15.68 -6.59
C THR A 270 -16.49 15.58 -5.13
N VAL A 271 -15.39 16.24 -4.76
CA VAL A 271 -14.98 16.45 -3.36
C VAL A 271 -14.97 17.95 -3.06
N GLY A 272 -15.81 18.37 -2.13
CA GLY A 272 -15.90 19.75 -1.67
C GLY A 272 -14.61 20.22 -1.00
N GLU A 273 -14.45 19.85 0.27
CA GLU A 273 -13.25 20.02 1.10
C GLU A 273 -13.07 18.77 1.98
N GLY A 274 -11.84 18.35 2.31
CA GLY A 274 -11.61 17.13 3.09
C GLY A 274 -10.23 17.01 3.76
N ALA A 275 -10.04 15.92 4.53
CA ALA A 275 -8.75 15.60 5.17
C ALA A 275 -8.54 14.07 5.30
N ASN A 276 -7.28 13.63 5.24
CA ASN A 276 -6.88 12.23 5.45
C ASN A 276 -7.59 11.22 4.50
N LEU A 277 -8.06 11.71 3.34
CA LEU A 277 -8.92 11.00 2.40
C LEU A 277 -8.11 10.22 1.36
N LYS A 278 -8.59 9.05 0.95
CA LYS A 278 -7.93 8.19 -0.04
C LYS A 278 -8.83 7.92 -1.24
N VAL A 279 -8.34 8.19 -2.45
CA VAL A 279 -8.94 7.80 -3.74
C VAL A 279 -7.92 6.89 -4.43
N VAL A 280 -8.08 5.57 -4.31
CA VAL A 280 -7.03 4.61 -4.73
C VAL A 280 -7.58 3.53 -5.67
N GLY A 281 -6.90 3.36 -6.81
CA GLY A 281 -7.17 2.26 -7.76
C GLY A 281 -8.55 2.28 -8.43
N ASN A 282 -9.28 3.40 -8.39
CA ASN A 282 -10.60 3.52 -9.00
C ASN A 282 -10.50 3.66 -10.53
N LEU A 283 -11.59 3.32 -11.22
CA LEU A 283 -11.80 3.61 -12.63
C LEU A 283 -12.80 4.75 -12.77
N PHE A 284 -12.42 5.76 -13.54
CA PHE A 284 -13.30 6.79 -14.05
C PHE A 284 -13.40 6.63 -15.57
N GLU A 285 -14.62 6.60 -16.10
CA GLU A 285 -14.88 6.46 -17.53
C GLU A 285 -16.09 7.28 -17.98
N ASP A 286 -15.93 8.10 -19.04
CA ASP A 286 -17.07 8.75 -19.70
C ASP A 286 -18.01 9.53 -18.73
N ASN A 287 -17.43 10.15 -17.71
CA ASN A 287 -18.08 11.16 -16.87
C ASN A 287 -17.89 12.54 -17.53
N THR A 288 -18.96 13.29 -17.78
CA THR A 288 -18.92 14.37 -18.80
C THR A 288 -18.67 15.79 -18.30
N ASP A 289 -18.63 16.04 -16.99
CA ASP A 289 -18.17 17.33 -16.43
C ASP A 289 -16.68 17.22 -16.07
N VAL A 290 -16.36 16.82 -14.83
CA VAL A 290 -15.00 16.40 -14.45
C VAL A 290 -15.00 14.98 -13.90
N GLN A 291 -14.07 14.13 -14.37
CA GLN A 291 -14.03 12.73 -13.91
C GLN A 291 -13.70 12.64 -12.40
N LEU A 292 -12.71 13.40 -11.92
CA LEU A 292 -12.46 13.70 -10.50
C LEU A 292 -12.15 15.19 -10.29
N ILE A 293 -12.97 15.88 -9.49
CA ILE A 293 -12.71 17.25 -9.02
C ILE A 293 -12.65 17.31 -7.50
N MET A 294 -11.68 18.06 -6.97
CA MET A 294 -11.49 18.27 -5.53
C MET A 294 -11.19 19.75 -5.27
N GLY A 295 -11.93 20.42 -4.39
CA GLY A 295 -11.64 21.84 -4.06
C GLY A 295 -10.61 22.05 -2.95
N GLY A 296 -10.37 21.04 -2.12
CA GLY A 296 -9.37 21.10 -1.05
C GLY A 296 -9.27 19.75 -0.36
N CYS A 297 -8.06 19.30 -0.05
CA CYS A 297 -7.87 18.03 0.64
C CYS A 297 -6.50 18.01 1.29
N ARG A 298 -6.40 17.92 2.62
CA ARG A 298 -5.10 17.90 3.33
C ARG A 298 -4.71 16.48 3.74
N HIS A 299 -3.43 16.14 3.55
CA HIS A 299 -2.89 14.80 3.83
C HIS A 299 -3.65 13.65 3.14
N CYS A 300 -4.13 13.90 1.92
CA CYS A 300 -4.90 12.96 1.12
C CYS A 300 -4.01 12.18 0.13
N THR A 301 -4.52 11.07 -0.39
CA THR A 301 -3.81 10.21 -1.36
C THR A 301 -4.72 9.92 -2.55
N ILE A 302 -4.31 10.35 -3.74
CA ILE A 302 -4.99 10.09 -5.01
C ILE A 302 -4.02 9.25 -5.86
N ASP A 303 -4.08 7.93 -5.72
CA ASP A 303 -3.04 7.01 -6.21
C ASP A 303 -3.57 5.92 -7.16
N GLY A 304 -2.85 5.71 -8.27
CA GLY A 304 -3.08 4.56 -9.17
C GLY A 304 -4.46 4.49 -9.84
N ASN A 305 -5.23 5.58 -9.86
CA ASN A 305 -6.55 5.60 -10.51
C ASN A 305 -6.38 5.64 -12.04
N THR A 306 -7.34 5.04 -12.74
CA THR A 306 -7.42 5.05 -14.20
C THR A 306 -8.57 5.95 -14.65
N PHE A 307 -8.29 6.87 -15.56
CA PHE A 307 -9.25 7.74 -16.21
C PHE A 307 -9.23 7.46 -17.71
N ARG A 308 -10.40 7.29 -18.33
CA ARG A 308 -10.49 7.10 -19.79
C ARG A 308 -11.79 7.61 -20.38
N HIS A 309 -11.81 7.69 -21.70
CA HIS A 309 -13.03 7.86 -22.50
C HIS A 309 -13.28 6.69 -23.46
N GLY A 310 -14.54 6.40 -23.77
CA GLY A 310 -14.90 5.44 -24.82
C GLY A 310 -14.51 5.94 -26.22
N GLY A 311 -14.57 7.26 -26.44
CA GLY A 311 -14.26 7.92 -27.72
C GLY A 311 -15.48 8.55 -28.44
N ASP A 312 -16.67 8.45 -27.84
CA ASP A 312 -17.85 9.22 -28.25
C ASP A 312 -17.72 10.69 -27.80
N LEU A 313 -18.20 11.64 -28.60
CA LEU A 313 -18.25 13.06 -28.25
C LEU A 313 -19.29 13.35 -27.16
N ALA A 314 -20.40 12.59 -27.15
CA ALA A 314 -21.47 12.70 -26.15
C ALA A 314 -21.02 12.32 -24.72
N GLN A 315 -19.85 11.68 -24.60
CA GLN A 315 -19.29 11.19 -23.35
C GLN A 315 -18.01 11.95 -22.92
N GLY A 316 -17.58 12.97 -23.68
CA GLY A 316 -16.36 13.73 -23.36
C GLY A 316 -16.46 14.59 -22.11
N ALA A 317 -15.34 14.75 -21.41
CA ALA A 317 -15.21 15.54 -20.19
C ALA A 317 -14.64 16.95 -20.45
N PHE A 318 -14.91 17.87 -19.55
CA PHE A 318 -14.13 19.09 -19.43
C PHE A 318 -12.75 18.79 -18.82
N GLY A 319 -12.68 18.02 -17.73
CA GLY A 319 -11.43 17.64 -17.05
C GLY A 319 -11.37 16.17 -16.62
N GLU A 320 -10.18 15.60 -16.49
CA GLU A 320 -9.98 14.23 -15.97
C GLU A 320 -9.68 14.25 -14.46
N LEU A 321 -8.61 14.95 -14.05
CA LEU A 321 -8.26 15.12 -12.64
C LEU A 321 -8.01 16.60 -12.33
N HIS A 322 -8.76 17.17 -11.40
CA HIS A 322 -8.73 18.60 -11.10
C HIS A 322 -8.55 18.87 -9.60
N LEU A 323 -7.43 19.52 -9.24
CA LEU A 323 -7.27 20.16 -7.93
C LEU A 323 -7.71 21.63 -8.06
N GLN A 324 -8.98 21.86 -7.73
CA GLN A 324 -9.73 23.10 -7.90
C GLN A 324 -9.55 24.04 -6.71
N ASN A 325 -9.92 25.32 -6.88
CA ASN A 325 -10.30 26.19 -5.77
C ASN A 325 -11.67 26.84 -6.04
N TRP A 326 -12.65 26.53 -5.19
CA TRP A 326 -14.03 27.03 -5.30
C TRP A 326 -14.11 28.56 -5.08
N PRO A 327 -15.14 29.25 -5.62
CA PRO A 327 -15.35 30.66 -5.35
C PRO A 327 -15.62 30.91 -3.87
N GLY A 328 -15.02 31.96 -3.30
CA GLY A 328 -15.21 32.35 -1.88
C GLY A 328 -13.98 32.19 -0.99
N GLY A 329 -12.88 31.61 -1.48
CA GLY A 329 -11.55 31.74 -0.88
C GLY A 329 -11.25 30.91 0.39
N THR A 330 -12.07 29.92 0.73
CA THR A 330 -11.77 28.94 1.81
C THR A 330 -10.96 27.73 1.34
N SER A 331 -10.98 27.46 0.04
CA SER A 331 -10.52 26.23 -0.60
C SER A 331 -9.28 26.46 -1.47
N GLY A 332 -8.65 25.37 -1.93
CA GLY A 332 -7.33 25.35 -2.59
C GLY A 332 -6.20 24.79 -1.74
N ASP A 333 -6.44 24.48 -0.46
CA ASP A 333 -5.45 23.85 0.42
C ASP A 333 -5.34 22.33 0.14
N PHE A 334 -4.22 21.94 -0.44
CA PHE A 334 -3.83 20.55 -0.68
C PHE A 334 -2.57 20.15 0.11
N THR A 335 -2.29 20.81 1.23
CA THR A 335 -1.06 20.63 2.02
C THR A 335 -0.83 19.17 2.38
N GLY A 336 0.30 18.62 1.92
CA GLY A 336 0.71 17.24 2.19
C GLY A 336 -0.10 16.18 1.44
N THR A 337 -0.90 16.57 0.44
CA THR A 337 -1.63 15.64 -0.43
C THR A 337 -0.78 15.16 -1.58
N THR A 338 -0.98 13.90 -1.95
CA THR A 338 -0.22 13.19 -3.00
C THR A 338 -1.16 12.81 -4.14
N VAL A 339 -0.75 13.12 -5.37
CA VAL A 339 -1.41 12.68 -6.61
C VAL A 339 -0.37 11.89 -7.41
N THR A 340 -0.48 10.56 -7.40
CA THR A 340 0.60 9.67 -7.84
C THR A 340 0.14 8.52 -8.73
N GLY A 341 0.96 8.16 -9.72
CA GLY A 341 0.77 6.96 -10.55
C GLY A 341 -0.54 6.87 -11.34
N ASN A 342 -1.35 7.93 -11.39
CA ASN A 342 -2.64 7.93 -12.08
C ASN A 342 -2.41 7.91 -13.60
N HIS A 343 -3.26 7.17 -14.32
CA HIS A 343 -3.19 7.02 -15.76
C HIS A 343 -4.46 7.59 -16.41
N ILE A 344 -4.27 8.61 -17.24
CA ILE A 344 -5.32 9.36 -17.94
C ILE A 344 -5.19 9.09 -19.45
N ASP A 345 -6.23 8.54 -20.07
CA ASP A 345 -6.36 8.44 -21.54
C ASP A 345 -7.64 9.11 -22.05
N CYS A 346 -7.50 10.37 -22.40
CA CYS A 346 -8.59 11.22 -22.87
C CYS A 346 -9.19 10.82 -24.22
N ARG A 347 -8.49 10.05 -25.06
CA ARG A 347 -8.88 9.74 -26.46
C ARG A 347 -9.36 10.96 -27.30
N TYR A 348 -8.85 12.16 -27.05
CA TYR A 348 -9.33 13.44 -27.57
C TYR A 348 -10.80 13.75 -27.25
N ARG A 349 -11.21 13.45 -26.01
CA ARG A 349 -12.54 13.69 -25.44
C ARG A 349 -12.53 14.47 -24.13
N CYS A 350 -11.42 14.48 -23.38
CA CYS A 350 -11.20 15.49 -22.35
C CYS A 350 -10.74 16.82 -22.97
N SER A 351 -11.13 17.96 -22.39
CA SER A 351 -10.47 19.24 -22.68
C SER A 351 -9.14 19.34 -21.95
N MET A 352 -9.11 18.96 -20.66
CA MET A 352 -7.93 18.97 -19.82
C MET A 352 -7.66 17.59 -19.21
N GLY A 353 -6.41 17.15 -19.26
CA GLY A 353 -5.94 15.98 -18.52
C GLY A 353 -5.91 16.29 -17.02
N LEU A 354 -4.81 16.88 -16.54
CA LEU A 354 -4.72 17.34 -15.16
C LEU A 354 -4.81 18.86 -15.08
N ALA A 355 -5.71 19.36 -14.25
CA ALA A 355 -5.91 20.78 -13.97
C ALA A 355 -5.54 21.14 -12.53
N LEU A 356 -4.89 22.28 -12.34
CA LEU A 356 -4.61 22.90 -11.03
C LEU A 356 -5.11 24.35 -11.04
N GLY A 357 -5.96 24.69 -10.07
CA GLY A 357 -6.61 26.00 -9.94
C GLY A 357 -7.80 26.21 -10.87
N ALA A 358 -8.36 27.42 -10.88
CA ALA A 358 -9.76 27.68 -11.27
C ALA A 358 -9.98 28.59 -12.48
N ASN A 359 -8.96 29.30 -12.98
CA ASN A 359 -9.11 30.30 -14.06
C ASN A 359 -9.62 29.74 -15.41
N SER A 360 -9.71 28.42 -15.59
CA SER A 360 -10.41 27.81 -16.74
C SER A 360 -11.95 27.90 -16.65
N TRP A 361 -12.51 28.25 -15.49
CA TRP A 361 -13.94 28.43 -15.25
C TRP A 361 -14.30 29.87 -14.85
N TYR A 362 -13.52 30.50 -13.96
CA TYR A 362 -13.79 31.86 -13.46
C TYR A 362 -12.52 32.54 -12.91
N PRO A 363 -12.39 33.88 -13.00
CA PRO A 363 -11.25 34.62 -12.44
C PRO A 363 -11.05 34.41 -10.93
N SER A 364 -9.93 33.78 -10.55
CA SER A 364 -9.60 33.33 -9.19
C SER A 364 -9.02 34.45 -8.30
N ALA A 365 -9.72 35.58 -8.18
CA ALA A 365 -9.24 36.78 -7.49
C ALA A 365 -8.88 36.63 -5.98
N GLN A 366 -9.13 35.46 -5.37
CA GLN A 366 -9.17 35.23 -3.92
C GLN A 366 -8.63 33.85 -3.46
N GLY A 367 -8.02 33.06 -4.34
CA GLY A 367 -7.51 31.73 -3.96
C GLY A 367 -6.72 31.06 -5.07
N ALA A 368 -5.83 30.14 -4.69
CA ALA A 368 -4.93 29.41 -5.57
C ALA A 368 -4.75 27.98 -5.03
N ALA A 369 -4.48 27.00 -5.88
CA ALA A 369 -4.19 25.63 -5.45
C ALA A 369 -2.76 25.53 -4.89
N PHE A 370 -2.59 25.08 -3.64
CA PHE A 370 -1.29 25.02 -2.96
C PHE A 370 -1.02 23.72 -2.20
N GLY A 371 0.25 23.31 -2.13
CA GLY A 371 0.76 22.32 -1.16
C GLY A 371 0.67 20.84 -1.56
N ALA A 372 0.18 20.53 -2.77
CA ALA A 372 0.13 19.17 -3.31
C ALA A 372 1.47 18.70 -3.89
N VAL A 373 1.70 17.39 -3.91
CA VAL A 373 2.77 16.72 -4.66
C VAL A 373 2.16 15.88 -5.77
N VAL A 374 2.34 16.31 -7.02
CA VAL A 374 1.80 15.68 -8.23
C VAL A 374 2.96 15.04 -8.99
N THR A 375 3.14 13.72 -8.86
CA THR A 375 4.33 13.02 -9.41
C THR A 375 4.05 11.65 -10.02
N GLY A 376 4.75 11.33 -11.11
CA GLY A 376 4.69 10.03 -11.78
C GLY A 376 3.40 9.69 -12.53
N ASN A 377 2.47 10.63 -12.67
CA ASN A 377 1.21 10.45 -13.42
C ASN A 377 1.45 10.43 -14.94
N ILE A 378 0.52 9.87 -15.71
CA ILE A 378 0.61 9.78 -17.18
C ILE A 378 -0.68 10.32 -17.80
N VAL A 379 -0.55 11.32 -18.69
CA VAL A 379 -1.66 11.93 -19.44
C VAL A 379 -1.49 11.66 -20.94
N THR A 380 -2.50 11.04 -21.55
CA THR A 380 -2.48 10.56 -22.94
C THR A 380 -3.64 11.13 -23.74
N ARG A 381 -3.38 11.61 -24.98
CA ARG A 381 -4.39 12.08 -25.96
C ARG A 381 -5.36 13.15 -25.43
N ALA A 382 -4.91 13.99 -24.50
CA ALA A 382 -5.65 15.16 -24.04
C ALA A 382 -5.66 16.28 -25.10
N LEU A 383 -6.65 17.18 -25.05
CA LEU A 383 -6.57 18.43 -25.83
C LEU A 383 -5.54 19.38 -25.19
N ILE A 384 -5.59 19.56 -23.86
CA ILE A 384 -4.56 20.21 -23.04
C ILE A 384 -4.09 19.20 -21.99
N ALA A 385 -2.80 18.86 -21.95
CA ALA A 385 -2.32 17.82 -21.05
C ALA A 385 -2.26 18.26 -19.58
N TYR A 386 -1.75 19.47 -19.35
CA TYR A 386 -1.75 20.15 -18.06
C TYR A 386 -2.26 21.57 -18.25
N ASN A 387 -3.27 21.96 -17.49
CA ASN A 387 -3.63 23.35 -17.30
C ASN A 387 -3.24 23.76 -15.88
N VAL A 388 -2.37 24.75 -15.77
CA VAL A 388 -1.85 25.21 -14.48
C VAL A 388 -2.11 26.70 -14.36
N ASP A 389 -2.99 27.02 -13.42
CA ASP A 389 -3.34 28.36 -12.99
C ASP A 389 -2.24 28.97 -12.07
N VAL A 390 -2.56 30.03 -11.33
CA VAL A 390 -1.78 30.51 -10.20
C VAL A 390 -1.56 29.37 -9.19
N ILE A 391 -0.34 28.82 -9.16
CA ILE A 391 0.17 28.06 -8.02
C ILE A 391 0.70 29.05 -6.98
N THR A 392 0.38 28.80 -5.71
CA THR A 392 1.07 29.44 -4.58
C THR A 392 1.64 28.38 -3.63
N GLY A 393 2.51 28.79 -2.71
CA GLY A 393 3.10 27.88 -1.73
C GLY A 393 3.97 26.77 -2.33
N HIS A 394 4.09 25.66 -1.61
CA HIS A 394 4.96 24.53 -1.96
C HIS A 394 4.20 23.42 -2.71
N THR A 395 3.65 23.72 -3.90
CA THR A 395 3.14 22.68 -4.81
C THR A 395 4.29 22.14 -5.68
N ILE A 396 4.38 20.82 -5.82
CA ILE A 396 5.42 20.14 -6.61
C ILE A 396 4.77 19.43 -7.80
N LEU A 397 5.27 19.70 -9.02
CA LEU A 397 4.94 18.97 -10.24
C LEU A 397 6.23 18.42 -10.85
N GLU A 398 6.42 17.10 -10.83
CA GLU A 398 7.63 16.44 -11.33
C GLU A 398 7.33 15.05 -11.90
N ASN A 399 8.22 14.49 -12.72
CA ASN A 399 8.19 13.09 -13.20
C ASN A 399 6.91 12.61 -13.93
N ASN A 400 5.91 13.47 -14.11
CA ASN A 400 4.70 13.19 -14.87
C ASN A 400 4.97 13.18 -16.38
N LYS A 401 4.16 12.47 -17.16
CA LYS A 401 4.36 12.24 -18.60
C LYS A 401 3.17 12.72 -19.41
N VAL A 402 3.46 13.41 -20.52
CA VAL A 402 2.49 13.73 -21.58
C VAL A 402 2.75 12.82 -22.78
N LEU A 403 1.69 12.26 -23.35
CA LEU A 403 1.71 11.47 -24.58
C LEU A 403 0.61 11.98 -25.53
N GLU A 404 0.94 12.18 -26.81
CA GLU A 404 -0.04 12.40 -27.90
C GLU A 404 -1.03 13.57 -27.71
N ALA A 405 -0.74 14.56 -26.87
CA ALA A 405 -1.63 15.70 -26.61
C ALA A 405 -1.68 16.70 -27.79
N ALA A 406 -2.85 17.29 -28.05
CA ALA A 406 -3.06 18.19 -29.19
C ALA A 406 -2.41 19.57 -28.99
N LEU A 407 -2.49 20.10 -27.77
CA LEU A 407 -1.80 21.28 -27.27
C LEU A 407 -0.99 20.88 -26.01
N GLY A 408 0.10 21.60 -25.76
CA GLY A 408 1.04 21.30 -24.68
C GLY A 408 0.54 21.68 -23.28
N THR A 409 1.49 21.93 -22.37
CA THR A 409 1.24 22.59 -21.08
C THR A 409 0.78 24.03 -21.32
N ALA A 410 -0.38 24.42 -20.78
CA ALA A 410 -0.89 25.78 -20.86
C ALA A 410 -0.70 26.55 -19.53
N GLY A 411 -0.64 27.88 -19.63
CA GLY A 411 -0.60 28.83 -18.51
C GLY A 411 -1.43 30.08 -18.84
N GLU A 412 -1.69 30.90 -17.82
CA GLU A 412 -2.81 31.86 -17.71
C GLU A 412 -3.30 32.61 -18.97
N CYS A 413 -4.63 32.71 -19.07
CA CYS A 413 -5.38 33.19 -20.22
C CYS A 413 -5.64 34.73 -20.25
N ASP A 414 -4.69 35.57 -19.83
CA ASP A 414 -4.88 37.04 -19.78
C ASP A 414 -4.38 37.76 -21.06
N GLY A 415 -4.70 37.18 -22.22
CA GLY A 415 -4.59 37.83 -23.53
C GLY A 415 -3.19 38.13 -24.09
N GLN A 416 -2.11 37.66 -23.44
CA GLN A 416 -0.73 37.81 -23.92
C GLN A 416 -0.04 36.45 -24.14
N PRO A 417 0.73 36.27 -25.24
CA PRO A 417 1.37 35.00 -25.53
C PRO A 417 2.55 34.72 -24.59
N ILE A 418 2.36 33.78 -23.67
CA ILE A 418 3.43 33.30 -22.77
C ILE A 418 4.53 32.61 -23.57
N ARG A 419 5.79 33.06 -23.41
CA ARG A 419 6.95 32.35 -23.94
C ARG A 419 7.20 31.08 -23.12
N LEU A 420 7.51 29.96 -23.79
CA LEU A 420 7.91 28.67 -23.16
C LEU A 420 8.97 28.79 -22.04
N SER A 421 9.78 29.85 -22.04
CA SER A 421 10.75 30.17 -20.98
C SER A 421 10.14 30.57 -19.62
N ALA A 422 8.83 30.81 -19.55
CA ALA A 422 8.11 31.19 -18.33
C ALA A 422 7.33 30.03 -17.68
N ILE A 423 7.48 28.79 -18.18
CA ILE A 423 7.04 27.59 -17.45
C ILE A 423 7.85 27.54 -16.14
N ASN A 424 7.16 27.67 -15.00
CA ASN A 424 7.78 27.99 -13.71
C ASN A 424 8.40 26.75 -13.02
N LEU A 425 9.39 26.14 -13.67
CA LEU A 425 10.34 25.23 -13.04
C LEU A 425 11.37 26.03 -12.26
N THR A 426 11.74 25.58 -11.06
CA THR A 426 12.87 26.16 -10.30
C THR A 426 14.19 25.96 -11.05
N ASP A 427 15.19 26.81 -10.80
CA ASP A 427 16.47 26.70 -11.51
C ASP A 427 17.21 25.37 -11.22
N ASP A 428 17.06 24.82 -10.02
CA ASP A 428 17.52 23.47 -9.68
C ASP A 428 16.87 22.40 -10.58
N SER A 429 15.57 22.53 -10.87
CA SER A 429 14.83 21.63 -11.75
C SER A 429 15.29 21.71 -13.21
N LYS A 430 15.73 22.90 -13.68
CA LYS A 430 16.25 23.09 -15.05
C LYS A 430 17.56 22.33 -15.28
N GLY A 431 18.36 22.15 -14.23
CA GLY A 431 19.56 21.31 -14.24
C GLY A 431 19.28 19.81 -14.39
N LEU A 432 18.10 19.34 -13.94
CA LEU A 432 17.72 17.92 -13.92
C LEU A 432 16.98 17.45 -15.19
N LEU A 433 16.58 18.37 -16.08
CA LEU A 433 16.02 18.01 -17.39
C LEU A 433 17.04 17.26 -18.26
N SER A 434 16.57 16.28 -19.03
CA SER A 434 17.37 15.65 -20.09
C SER A 434 17.54 16.59 -21.30
N ASP A 435 18.60 16.42 -22.09
CA ASP A 435 18.78 17.19 -23.33
C ASP A 435 17.67 16.89 -24.36
N THR A 436 17.11 15.69 -24.34
CA THR A 436 15.91 15.33 -25.12
C THR A 436 14.72 16.22 -24.73
N SER A 437 14.51 16.44 -23.42
CA SER A 437 13.45 17.32 -22.90
C SER A 437 13.67 18.79 -23.30
N ARG A 438 14.93 19.27 -23.24
CA ARG A 438 15.31 20.62 -23.71
C ARG A 438 15.05 20.79 -25.21
N THR A 439 15.41 19.77 -26.00
CA THR A 439 15.24 19.77 -27.46
C THR A 439 13.76 19.77 -27.85
N TRP A 440 12.92 18.91 -27.24
CA TRP A 440 11.47 18.83 -27.48
C TRP A 440 10.77 20.19 -27.35
N MET A 441 11.03 20.92 -26.25
CA MET A 441 10.44 22.25 -26.02
C MET A 441 10.87 23.29 -27.07
N SER A 442 12.10 23.18 -27.59
CA SER A 442 12.61 24.10 -28.63
C SER A 442 12.11 23.81 -30.05
N ALA A 443 11.66 22.58 -30.32
CA ALA A 443 11.09 22.20 -31.61
C ALA A 443 9.65 22.73 -31.76
N TYR A 444 8.82 22.56 -30.72
CA TYR A 444 7.42 23.02 -30.72
C TYR A 444 7.29 24.54 -30.90
N GLY A 445 8.21 25.32 -30.33
CA GLY A 445 8.25 26.78 -30.44
C GLY A 445 8.49 27.36 -31.85
N LYS A 446 8.56 26.53 -32.90
CA LYS A 446 8.73 26.94 -34.31
C LYS A 446 7.61 26.49 -35.24
N ALA A 447 6.66 25.68 -34.78
CA ALA A 447 5.79 24.89 -35.66
C ALA A 447 4.37 25.47 -35.89
N LEU A 448 4.06 26.65 -35.35
CA LEU A 448 2.74 27.30 -35.48
C LEU A 448 2.85 28.62 -36.27
N PRO A 449 2.68 28.60 -37.60
CA PRO A 449 2.50 29.80 -38.40
C PRO A 449 1.05 30.30 -38.33
N ASP A 450 0.83 31.41 -37.64
CA ASP A 450 -0.35 32.30 -37.72
C ASP A 450 -1.73 31.63 -37.89
N ALA A 451 -1.97 30.53 -37.18
CA ALA A 451 -3.32 29.98 -37.02
C ALA A 451 -4.15 30.98 -36.19
N GLU A 452 -5.32 31.38 -36.70
CA GLU A 452 -6.19 32.34 -36.02
C GLU A 452 -6.50 31.88 -34.58
N LEU A 453 -5.99 32.62 -33.61
CA LEU A 453 -6.33 32.45 -32.20
C LEU A 453 -7.83 32.68 -32.05
N ILE A 454 -8.57 31.61 -31.73
CA ILE A 454 -10.01 31.68 -31.46
C ILE A 454 -10.20 32.49 -30.18
N THR A 455 -10.36 33.81 -30.33
CA THR A 455 -10.57 34.71 -29.20
C THR A 455 -11.91 34.41 -28.54
N ASN A 456 -11.85 34.13 -27.24
CA ASN A 456 -13.00 33.63 -26.48
C ASN A 456 -14.02 34.75 -26.21
N LYS A 457 -14.99 34.94 -27.12
CA LYS A 457 -15.99 36.01 -27.00
C LYS A 457 -17.45 35.67 -27.29
N ASP A 458 -17.73 34.61 -28.05
CA ASP A 458 -19.09 34.34 -28.57
C ASP A 458 -19.67 32.94 -28.25
N TYR A 459 -18.97 32.08 -27.50
CA TYR A 459 -19.46 30.73 -27.12
C TYR A 459 -19.21 30.41 -25.64
N PRO A 460 -20.24 30.45 -24.76
CA PRO A 460 -20.04 30.29 -23.31
C PRO A 460 -19.72 28.86 -22.83
N TYR A 461 -20.23 27.82 -23.51
CA TYR A 461 -20.06 26.41 -23.10
C TYR A 461 -20.04 25.48 -24.32
N CYS A 462 -18.85 25.07 -24.79
CA CYS A 462 -18.61 23.84 -25.57
C CYS A 462 -17.12 23.65 -25.90
N ILE A 463 -16.70 22.39 -26.06
CA ILE A 463 -15.43 22.04 -26.70
C ILE A 463 -15.57 22.32 -28.22
N PRO A 464 -14.67 23.10 -28.86
CA PRO A 464 -14.72 23.28 -30.31
C PRO A 464 -14.46 21.94 -31.02
N SER A 465 -15.33 21.59 -31.97
CA SER A 465 -15.37 20.26 -32.59
C SER A 465 -14.23 20.02 -33.59
N VAL A 466 -13.08 19.57 -33.07
CA VAL A 466 -11.93 19.14 -33.89
C VAL A 466 -12.28 17.83 -34.61
N SER A 467 -12.81 17.95 -35.83
CA SER A 467 -13.16 16.79 -36.65
C SER A 467 -11.93 15.97 -37.04
N ARG A 468 -12.09 14.63 -37.09
CA ARG A 468 -11.01 13.67 -37.43
C ARG A 468 -10.23 14.10 -38.69
N ALA A 469 -10.97 14.39 -39.77
CA ALA A 469 -10.44 14.85 -41.05
C ALA A 469 -9.70 16.22 -41.02
N ARG A 470 -9.68 16.93 -39.88
CA ARG A 470 -8.85 18.11 -39.64
C ARG A 470 -7.55 17.75 -38.90
N ILE A 471 -7.57 16.77 -38.00
CA ILE A 471 -6.37 16.19 -37.38
C ILE A 471 -5.52 15.50 -38.46
N ASP A 472 -6.13 14.63 -39.26
CA ASP A 472 -5.49 13.85 -40.33
C ASP A 472 -4.85 14.74 -41.44
N LYS A 473 -5.18 16.04 -41.47
CA LYS A 473 -4.61 17.06 -42.38
C LYS A 473 -3.53 17.95 -41.75
N THR A 474 -3.40 17.96 -40.43
CA THR A 474 -2.57 18.90 -39.68
C THR A 474 -1.37 18.22 -39.02
N TYR A 475 -1.47 16.91 -38.74
CA TYR A 475 -0.42 16.13 -38.08
C TYR A 475 -0.10 14.86 -38.86
N ASP A 476 1.20 14.54 -38.97
CA ASP A 476 1.64 13.26 -39.53
C ASP A 476 1.41 12.14 -38.50
N LEU A 477 0.27 11.47 -38.63
CA LEU A 477 -0.10 10.33 -37.79
C LEU A 477 0.89 9.15 -37.90
N SER A 478 1.63 9.02 -39.02
CA SER A 478 2.62 7.95 -39.18
C SER A 478 3.89 8.21 -38.37
N ALA A 479 4.30 9.48 -38.22
CA ALA A 479 5.34 9.88 -37.29
C ALA A 479 4.91 9.67 -35.82
N ILE A 480 3.64 9.94 -35.49
CA ILE A 480 3.10 9.72 -34.15
C ILE A 480 3.03 8.22 -33.80
N GLU A 481 2.60 7.36 -34.73
CA GLU A 481 2.69 5.90 -34.54
C GLU A 481 4.14 5.40 -34.41
N ALA A 482 5.10 6.07 -35.06
CA ALA A 482 6.52 5.76 -34.90
C ALA A 482 7.04 6.12 -33.50
N ASP A 483 6.70 7.30 -32.96
CA ASP A 483 7.08 7.73 -31.60
C ASP A 483 6.40 6.87 -30.50
N PHE A 484 5.15 6.46 -30.70
CA PHE A 484 4.49 5.48 -29.82
C PHE A 484 5.22 4.13 -29.84
N THR A 485 5.60 3.67 -31.03
CA THR A 485 6.38 2.43 -31.22
C THR A 485 7.77 2.55 -30.58
N ALA A 486 8.45 3.71 -30.69
CA ALA A 486 9.74 3.98 -30.07
C ALA A 486 9.63 4.01 -28.53
N THR A 487 8.58 4.62 -27.99
CA THR A 487 8.30 4.72 -26.55
C THR A 487 8.10 3.33 -25.93
N PHE A 488 7.23 2.50 -26.52
CA PHE A 488 7.07 1.12 -26.07
C PHE A 488 8.35 0.29 -26.30
N THR A 489 9.07 0.49 -27.40
CA THR A 489 10.37 -0.17 -27.63
C THR A 489 11.37 0.14 -26.51
N ALA A 490 11.44 1.39 -26.04
CA ALA A 490 12.31 1.78 -24.93
C ALA A 490 11.89 1.14 -23.59
N GLN A 491 10.58 1.06 -23.32
CA GLN A 491 10.03 0.41 -22.12
C GLN A 491 10.27 -1.10 -22.11
N ILE A 492 10.04 -1.78 -23.25
CA ILE A 492 10.29 -3.22 -23.41
C ILE A 492 11.80 -3.51 -23.27
N LYS A 493 12.67 -2.73 -23.93
CA LYS A 493 14.14 -2.84 -23.77
C LYS A 493 14.58 -2.65 -22.32
N ARG A 494 14.00 -1.70 -21.59
CA ARG A 494 14.26 -1.50 -20.15
C ARG A 494 13.82 -2.71 -19.33
N ALA A 495 12.61 -3.23 -19.56
CA ALA A 495 12.09 -4.39 -18.83
C ALA A 495 12.93 -5.67 -19.05
N TYR A 496 13.44 -5.91 -20.26
CA TYR A 496 14.34 -7.06 -20.52
C TYR A 496 15.66 -6.92 -19.74
N ARG A 497 16.27 -5.72 -19.69
CA ARG A 497 17.47 -5.49 -18.87
C ARG A 497 17.21 -5.70 -17.38
N GLU A 498 16.17 -5.06 -16.85
CA GLU A 498 15.85 -5.06 -15.41
C GLU A 498 15.36 -6.40 -14.87
N ILE A 499 14.95 -7.34 -15.72
CA ILE A 499 14.35 -8.63 -15.31
C ILE A 499 15.18 -9.84 -15.77
N LEU A 500 15.80 -9.76 -16.95
CA LEU A 500 16.57 -10.86 -17.57
C LEU A 500 18.06 -10.55 -17.71
N GLY A 501 18.51 -9.33 -17.41
CA GLY A 501 19.92 -8.92 -17.52
C GLY A 501 20.42 -8.76 -18.96
N ARG A 502 19.54 -8.72 -19.97
CA ARG A 502 19.90 -8.65 -21.40
C ARG A 502 19.02 -7.68 -22.20
N GLU A 503 19.41 -7.41 -23.45
CA GLU A 503 18.51 -6.76 -24.41
C GLU A 503 17.41 -7.71 -24.89
N VAL A 504 16.31 -7.11 -25.35
CA VAL A 504 15.23 -7.80 -26.06
C VAL A 504 15.65 -8.11 -27.50
N ASP A 505 15.32 -9.31 -27.97
CA ASP A 505 15.43 -9.74 -29.36
C ASP A 505 14.22 -9.27 -30.20
N ASP A 506 14.38 -9.20 -31.52
CA ASP A 506 13.33 -8.64 -32.40
C ASP A 506 11.99 -9.39 -32.30
N ALA A 507 12.00 -10.70 -32.06
CA ALA A 507 10.77 -11.50 -31.92
C ALA A 507 10.01 -11.15 -30.63
N GLY A 508 10.71 -11.12 -29.48
CA GLY A 508 10.14 -10.66 -28.22
C GLY A 508 9.67 -9.21 -28.28
N LEU A 509 10.43 -8.33 -28.94
CA LEU A 509 10.08 -6.92 -29.11
C LEU A 509 8.78 -6.77 -29.90
N GLN A 510 8.66 -7.40 -31.06
CA GLN A 510 7.44 -7.33 -31.88
C GLN A 510 6.22 -7.95 -31.19
N PHE A 511 6.41 -9.03 -30.43
CA PHE A 511 5.33 -9.64 -29.63
C PHE A 511 4.77 -8.65 -28.59
N HIS A 512 5.63 -8.05 -27.78
CA HIS A 512 5.18 -7.10 -26.76
C HIS A 512 4.65 -5.79 -27.37
N LEU A 513 5.28 -5.26 -28.42
CA LEU A 513 4.79 -4.08 -29.15
C LEU A 513 3.36 -4.27 -29.67
N LYS A 514 3.07 -5.43 -30.29
CA LYS A 514 1.73 -5.77 -30.78
C LYS A 514 0.70 -5.77 -29.65
N ASN A 515 1.03 -6.38 -28.51
CA ASN A 515 0.10 -6.50 -27.40
C ASN A 515 -0.11 -5.15 -26.69
N MET A 516 0.94 -4.35 -26.50
CA MET A 516 0.83 -3.01 -25.90
C MET A 516 0.03 -2.06 -26.81
N LYS A 517 0.19 -2.15 -28.14
CA LYS A 517 -0.70 -1.48 -29.12
C LYS A 517 -2.18 -1.91 -29.01
N ALA A 518 -2.45 -3.10 -28.45
CA ALA A 518 -3.80 -3.61 -28.16
C ALA A 518 -4.25 -3.37 -26.70
N GLY A 519 -3.51 -2.58 -25.91
CA GLY A 519 -3.89 -2.19 -24.54
C GLY A 519 -3.21 -2.95 -23.40
N GLN A 520 -2.25 -3.86 -23.68
CA GLN A 520 -1.44 -4.48 -22.62
C GLN A 520 -0.60 -3.44 -21.87
N GLY A 521 -0.69 -3.44 -20.53
CA GLY A 521 0.12 -2.58 -19.68
C GLY A 521 1.55 -3.10 -19.47
N LEU A 522 2.50 -2.19 -19.19
CA LEU A 522 3.91 -2.55 -18.95
C LEU A 522 4.08 -3.54 -17.78
N SER A 523 3.25 -3.47 -16.74
CA SER A 523 3.28 -4.41 -15.61
C SER A 523 3.02 -5.87 -16.06
N GLU A 524 2.11 -6.10 -17.01
CA GLU A 524 1.87 -7.43 -17.56
C GLU A 524 3.07 -7.92 -18.39
N VAL A 525 3.74 -7.02 -19.12
CA VAL A 525 5.00 -7.35 -19.83
C VAL A 525 6.07 -7.79 -18.81
N ARG A 526 6.24 -7.07 -17.69
CA ARG A 526 7.18 -7.45 -16.64
C ARG A 526 6.85 -8.80 -16.01
N GLU A 527 5.57 -9.05 -15.72
CA GLU A 527 5.08 -10.33 -15.19
C GLU A 527 5.38 -11.49 -16.15
N ILE A 528 5.10 -11.34 -17.45
CA ILE A 528 5.39 -12.34 -18.48
C ILE A 528 6.89 -12.66 -18.51
N LEU A 529 7.77 -11.65 -18.41
CA LEU A 529 9.22 -11.84 -18.42
C LEU A 529 9.71 -12.56 -17.17
N ALA A 530 9.30 -12.11 -15.98
CA ALA A 530 9.74 -12.70 -14.72
C ALA A 530 9.18 -14.14 -14.54
N ALA A 531 7.94 -14.38 -14.93
CA ALA A 531 7.30 -15.70 -14.86
C ALA A 531 7.72 -16.66 -15.99
N SER A 532 8.47 -16.19 -17.00
CA SER A 532 8.97 -17.02 -18.11
C SER A 532 9.95 -18.10 -17.64
N LYS A 533 10.29 -19.04 -18.53
CA LYS A 533 11.36 -20.03 -18.29
C LYS A 533 12.73 -19.36 -18.07
N GLU A 534 12.98 -18.23 -18.74
CA GLU A 534 14.23 -17.50 -18.66
C GLU A 534 14.32 -16.72 -17.34
N GLY A 535 13.29 -15.93 -17.00
CA GLY A 535 13.23 -15.20 -15.73
C GLY A 535 13.36 -16.11 -14.52
N LYS A 536 12.69 -17.27 -14.52
CA LYS A 536 12.83 -18.30 -13.47
C LYS A 536 14.24 -18.89 -13.39
N ALA A 537 14.94 -19.08 -14.51
CA ALA A 537 16.33 -19.54 -14.50
C ALA A 537 17.30 -18.47 -13.97
N VAL A 538 17.04 -17.20 -14.28
CA VAL A 538 17.82 -16.05 -13.76
C VAL A 538 17.60 -15.86 -12.25
N ILE A 539 16.37 -16.02 -11.76
CA ILE A 539 16.04 -16.03 -10.32
C ILE A 539 16.75 -17.20 -9.61
N ASP A 540 16.68 -18.42 -10.17
CA ASP A 540 17.34 -19.59 -9.59
C ASP A 540 18.88 -19.45 -9.59
N LEU A 541 19.47 -18.83 -10.62
CA LEU A 541 20.89 -18.49 -10.64
C LEU A 541 21.26 -17.53 -9.49
N ILE A 542 20.44 -16.54 -9.17
CA ILE A 542 20.66 -15.63 -8.04
C ILE A 542 20.66 -16.39 -6.70
N TYR A 543 19.70 -17.30 -6.49
CA TYR A 543 19.71 -18.15 -5.30
C TYR A 543 20.96 -19.03 -5.23
N ARG A 544 21.47 -19.51 -6.37
CA ARG A 544 22.72 -20.31 -6.42
C ARG A 544 23.98 -19.48 -6.15
N THR A 545 24.11 -18.27 -6.68
CA THR A 545 25.34 -17.48 -6.47
C THR A 545 25.35 -16.78 -5.10
N VAL A 546 24.19 -16.34 -4.59
CA VAL A 546 24.07 -15.62 -3.30
C VAL A 546 23.92 -16.59 -2.12
N LEU A 547 23.08 -17.62 -2.24
CA LEU A 547 22.70 -18.52 -1.15
C LEU A 547 23.12 -19.98 -1.38
N ASP A 548 23.75 -20.32 -2.52
CA ASP A 548 24.28 -21.67 -2.80
C ASP A 548 23.22 -22.76 -2.55
N ARG A 549 22.02 -22.49 -3.08
CA ARG A 549 20.87 -23.40 -3.18
C ARG A 549 20.00 -23.05 -4.40
N ALA A 550 19.01 -23.88 -4.71
CA ALA A 550 17.96 -23.51 -5.66
C ALA A 550 16.95 -22.54 -5.03
N ALA A 551 16.24 -21.79 -5.87
CA ALA A 551 15.05 -21.04 -5.46
C ALA A 551 13.92 -22.02 -5.06
N ASP A 552 13.33 -21.80 -3.89
CA ASP A 552 12.10 -22.50 -3.48
C ASP A 552 10.86 -21.82 -4.07
N ALA A 553 9.69 -22.46 -3.95
CA ALA A 553 8.45 -21.96 -4.56
C ALA A 553 8.00 -20.59 -3.99
N ALA A 554 8.25 -20.31 -2.71
CA ALA A 554 7.89 -19.03 -2.11
C ALA A 554 8.86 -17.92 -2.53
N GLY A 555 10.17 -18.20 -2.46
CA GLY A 555 11.22 -17.30 -2.93
C GLY A 555 11.09 -16.93 -4.41
N ALA A 556 10.85 -17.93 -5.27
CA ALA A 556 10.61 -17.71 -6.69
C ALA A 556 9.32 -16.90 -6.96
N SER A 557 8.24 -17.15 -6.22
CA SER A 557 7.00 -16.37 -6.34
C SER A 557 7.21 -14.92 -5.89
N TYR A 558 7.93 -14.69 -4.80
CA TYR A 558 8.27 -13.36 -4.30
C TYR A 558 9.12 -12.58 -5.31
N ALA A 559 10.15 -13.21 -5.89
CA ALA A 559 10.97 -12.62 -6.93
C ALA A 559 10.16 -12.18 -8.16
N VAL A 560 9.21 -13.00 -8.61
CA VAL A 560 8.33 -12.67 -9.74
C VAL A 560 7.44 -11.46 -9.43
N GLN A 561 6.84 -11.38 -8.24
CA GLN A 561 6.01 -10.24 -7.85
C GLN A 561 6.84 -8.96 -7.69
N PHE A 562 8.05 -9.07 -7.12
CA PHE A 562 8.99 -7.95 -7.00
C PHE A 562 9.36 -7.37 -8.37
N LEU A 563 9.77 -8.22 -9.32
CA LEU A 563 10.16 -7.80 -10.67
C LEU A 563 8.96 -7.26 -11.48
N LYS A 564 7.75 -7.83 -11.29
CA LYS A 564 6.49 -7.32 -11.84
C LYS A 564 6.20 -5.89 -11.38
N ALA A 565 6.39 -5.59 -10.09
CA ALA A 565 6.07 -4.30 -9.47
C ALA A 565 6.99 -3.13 -9.89
N GLY A 566 7.87 -3.31 -10.87
CA GLY A 566 8.90 -2.33 -11.25
C GLY A 566 10.26 -2.60 -10.63
N GLY A 567 10.40 -3.64 -9.80
CA GLY A 567 11.67 -4.06 -9.21
C GLY A 567 12.70 -4.48 -10.26
N ASP A 568 13.96 -4.30 -9.90
CA ASP A 568 15.15 -4.57 -10.72
C ASP A 568 15.93 -5.79 -10.20
N LEU A 569 16.53 -6.55 -11.10
CA LEU A 569 17.20 -7.81 -10.79
C LEU A 569 18.45 -7.66 -9.91
N ASP A 570 19.22 -6.58 -10.07
CA ASP A 570 20.41 -6.31 -9.25
C ASP A 570 20.01 -5.79 -7.86
N VAL A 571 18.91 -5.03 -7.78
CA VAL A 571 18.23 -4.70 -6.51
C VAL A 571 17.81 -5.97 -5.78
N TYR A 572 17.12 -6.90 -6.47
CA TYR A 572 16.70 -8.18 -5.88
C TYR A 572 17.88 -9.03 -5.39
N ARG A 573 18.96 -9.13 -6.19
CA ARG A 573 20.17 -9.88 -5.83
C ARG A 573 20.85 -9.30 -4.59
N ARG A 574 20.95 -7.96 -4.50
CA ARG A 574 21.51 -7.26 -3.33
C ARG A 574 20.66 -7.52 -2.09
N ASP A 575 19.35 -7.39 -2.18
CA ASP A 575 18.48 -7.47 -1.02
C ASP A 575 18.40 -8.93 -0.49
N LEU A 576 18.53 -9.93 -1.37
CA LEU A 576 18.77 -11.33 -0.97
C LEU A 576 20.11 -11.52 -0.25
N ALA A 577 21.18 -10.84 -0.69
CA ALA A 577 22.51 -10.89 -0.03
C ALA A 577 22.55 -10.17 1.33
N LEU A 578 21.63 -9.23 1.57
CA LEU A 578 21.43 -8.54 2.86
C LEU A 578 20.39 -9.23 3.76
N SER A 579 19.79 -10.33 3.31
CA SER A 579 18.71 -11.03 4.03
C SER A 579 19.18 -11.73 5.32
N ALA A 580 18.21 -12.07 6.19
CA ALA A 580 18.45 -12.90 7.36
C ALA A 580 19.01 -14.29 6.98
N GLU A 581 18.54 -14.89 5.88
CA GLU A 581 19.05 -16.19 5.42
C GLU A 581 20.55 -16.11 5.03
N ALA A 582 20.98 -15.00 4.41
CA ALA A 582 22.40 -14.75 4.14
C ALA A 582 23.21 -14.60 5.45
N ALA A 583 22.65 -13.94 6.47
CA ALA A 583 23.29 -13.81 7.79
C ALA A 583 23.41 -15.17 8.52
N ASP A 584 22.40 -16.04 8.41
CA ASP A 584 22.45 -17.41 8.94
C ASP A 584 23.47 -18.27 8.20
N LYS A 585 23.56 -18.14 6.87
CA LYS A 585 24.56 -18.86 6.06
C LYS A 585 26.00 -18.42 6.39
N ILE A 586 26.24 -17.12 6.57
CA ILE A 586 27.51 -16.56 7.09
C ILE A 586 27.78 -17.12 8.49
N THR A 587 26.79 -17.15 9.37
CA THR A 587 26.90 -17.68 10.74
C THR A 587 27.26 -19.17 10.78
N ALA A 588 26.68 -19.97 9.90
CA ALA A 588 27.01 -21.39 9.74
C ALA A 588 28.48 -21.58 9.28
N ALA A 589 28.94 -20.79 8.31
CA ALA A 589 30.35 -20.82 7.87
C ALA A 589 31.32 -20.41 8.99
N PHE A 590 31.01 -19.35 9.73
CA PHE A 590 31.81 -18.94 10.89
C PHE A 590 31.90 -20.02 11.97
N ARG A 591 30.80 -20.71 12.28
CA ARG A 591 30.81 -21.84 13.24
C ARG A 591 31.63 -23.02 12.73
N ALA A 592 31.51 -23.39 11.45
CA ALA A 592 32.26 -24.49 10.84
C ALA A 592 33.77 -24.21 10.71
N VAL A 593 34.16 -22.94 10.61
CA VAL A 593 35.56 -22.52 10.47
C VAL A 593 36.19 -22.16 11.82
N LEU A 594 35.67 -21.14 12.49
CA LEU A 594 36.29 -20.52 13.67
C LEU A 594 35.75 -21.07 15.00
N SER A 595 34.84 -22.06 14.97
CA SER A 595 34.19 -22.63 16.17
C SER A 595 33.48 -21.59 17.06
N ARG A 596 33.06 -20.46 16.47
CA ARG A 596 32.32 -19.37 17.13
C ARG A 596 31.26 -18.79 16.19
N ALA A 597 30.32 -18.03 16.75
CA ALA A 597 29.46 -17.15 15.95
C ALA A 597 30.25 -15.93 15.42
N PRO A 598 29.81 -15.31 14.31
CA PRO A 598 30.23 -13.97 13.94
C PRO A 598 29.56 -12.92 14.84
N THR A 599 30.22 -11.80 15.03
CA THR A 599 29.61 -10.58 15.61
C THR A 599 28.69 -9.91 14.58
N ALA A 600 27.77 -9.05 15.04
CA ALA A 600 26.89 -8.28 14.14
C ALA A 600 27.67 -7.41 13.12
N ALA A 601 28.86 -6.92 13.50
CA ALA A 601 29.76 -6.20 12.60
C ALA A 601 30.35 -7.11 11.51
N GLU A 602 30.76 -8.34 11.86
CA GLU A 602 31.24 -9.33 10.89
C GLU A 602 30.12 -9.80 9.94
N ILE A 603 28.90 -10.04 10.45
CA ILE A 603 27.73 -10.35 9.61
C ILE A 603 27.54 -9.25 8.57
N LYS A 604 27.43 -7.98 9.01
CA LYS A 604 27.24 -6.84 8.10
C LYS A 604 28.37 -6.71 7.09
N ALA A 605 29.62 -6.92 7.50
CA ALA A 605 30.78 -6.86 6.60
C ALA A 605 30.74 -7.97 5.53
N TYR A 606 30.43 -9.21 5.90
CA TYR A 606 30.35 -10.32 4.94
C TYR A 606 29.09 -10.28 4.07
N GLN A 607 27.97 -9.75 4.55
CA GLN A 607 26.82 -9.42 3.71
C GLN A 607 27.16 -8.35 2.67
N GLN A 608 27.91 -7.29 3.03
CA GLN A 608 28.35 -6.30 2.04
C GLN A 608 29.39 -6.84 1.05
N LYS A 609 30.25 -7.79 1.46
CA LYS A 609 31.08 -8.55 0.51
C LYS A 609 30.24 -9.43 -0.43
N LEU A 610 29.18 -10.05 0.07
CA LEU A 610 28.25 -10.86 -0.74
C LEU A 610 27.49 -9.98 -1.77
N VAL A 611 27.14 -8.75 -1.40
CA VAL A 611 26.64 -7.73 -2.33
C VAL A 611 27.70 -7.35 -3.38
N ALA A 612 28.94 -7.06 -2.97
CA ALA A 612 29.98 -6.60 -3.88
C ALA A 612 30.49 -7.70 -4.86
N THR A 613 30.44 -8.96 -4.45
CA THR A 613 30.92 -10.12 -5.24
C THR A 613 29.82 -10.87 -5.96
N HIS A 614 28.57 -10.75 -5.50
CA HIS A 614 27.44 -11.62 -5.86
C HIS A 614 27.73 -13.13 -5.70
N SER A 615 28.75 -13.50 -4.92
CA SER A 615 29.34 -14.85 -4.92
C SER A 615 29.62 -15.38 -3.51
N TRP A 616 28.76 -16.29 -3.06
CA TRP A 616 28.94 -17.06 -1.84
C TRP A 616 30.28 -17.81 -1.83
N ALA A 617 30.74 -18.32 -2.97
CA ALA A 617 32.00 -19.05 -3.07
C ALA A 617 33.22 -18.18 -2.67
N GLN A 618 33.23 -16.90 -3.07
CA GLN A 618 34.30 -15.95 -2.70
C GLN A 618 34.21 -15.57 -1.21
N VAL A 619 33.00 -15.24 -0.72
CA VAL A 619 32.75 -14.99 0.71
C VAL A 619 33.16 -16.19 1.58
N ARG A 620 32.84 -17.41 1.14
CA ARG A 620 33.19 -18.66 1.83
C ARG A 620 34.69 -18.87 1.89
N GLN A 621 35.41 -18.62 0.79
CA GLN A 621 36.87 -18.70 0.70
C GLN A 621 37.57 -17.70 1.61
N GLU A 622 37.07 -16.47 1.72
CA GLU A 622 37.58 -15.47 2.67
C GLU A 622 37.37 -15.92 4.12
N ILE A 623 36.19 -16.46 4.46
CA ILE A 623 35.93 -16.98 5.81
C ILE A 623 36.88 -18.15 6.13
N ASP A 624 37.15 -19.06 5.18
CA ASP A 624 38.15 -20.13 5.34
C ASP A 624 39.59 -19.60 5.53
N ALA A 625 39.92 -18.45 4.95
CA ALA A 625 41.23 -17.83 5.09
C ALA A 625 41.50 -17.30 6.51
N LEU A 626 40.45 -16.96 7.28
CA LEU A 626 40.57 -16.44 8.66
C LEU A 626 41.30 -17.41 9.60
N LYS A 627 41.28 -18.73 9.32
CA LYS A 627 42.08 -19.75 10.04
C LYS A 627 43.60 -19.54 9.96
N LYS A 628 44.08 -18.76 9.00
CA LYS A 628 45.51 -18.59 8.70
C LYS A 628 46.09 -17.28 9.22
N THR A 629 45.25 -16.30 9.53
CA THR A 629 45.69 -14.92 9.83
C THR A 629 45.78 -14.61 11.31
N ASP A 630 45.09 -15.37 12.17
CA ASP A 630 45.11 -15.14 13.61
C ASP A 630 44.85 -16.43 14.40
N PRO A 631 45.81 -16.95 15.20
CA PRO A 631 45.56 -18.04 16.14
C PRO A 631 44.81 -17.49 17.36
N VAL A 632 43.52 -17.22 17.16
CA VAL A 632 42.60 -16.62 18.16
C VAL A 632 42.85 -17.24 19.54
N PRO A 633 43.29 -16.44 20.55
CA PRO A 633 43.53 -16.95 21.89
C PRO A 633 42.31 -17.67 22.43
N GLU A 634 42.51 -18.84 23.06
CA GLU A 634 41.39 -19.55 23.68
C GLU A 634 40.78 -18.67 24.78
N PRO A 635 39.44 -18.53 24.84
CA PRO A 635 38.80 -17.92 25.99
C PRO A 635 39.19 -18.73 27.23
N VAL A 636 39.86 -18.09 28.18
CA VAL A 636 40.36 -18.76 29.39
C VAL A 636 39.19 -19.04 30.33
N ILE A 637 38.50 -20.15 30.07
CA ILE A 637 37.44 -20.66 30.96
C ILE A 637 38.07 -20.91 32.33
N ALA A 638 37.53 -20.29 33.38
CA ALA A 638 37.99 -20.48 34.75
C ALA A 638 37.98 -21.98 35.11
N ALA A 639 39.04 -22.46 35.76
CA ALA A 639 39.27 -23.89 35.94
C ALA A 639 38.12 -24.61 36.66
N ASN A 640 37.59 -23.98 37.72
CA ASN A 640 36.40 -24.44 38.45
C ASN A 640 35.16 -24.61 37.56
N LEU A 641 34.88 -23.66 36.67
CA LEU A 641 33.77 -23.72 35.72
C LEU A 641 34.01 -24.78 34.64
N LYS A 642 35.25 -24.91 34.15
CA LYS A 642 35.65 -25.93 33.17
C LYS A 642 35.49 -27.34 33.73
N ASP A 643 35.94 -27.57 34.95
CA ASP A 643 35.82 -28.86 35.64
C ASP A 643 34.36 -29.18 35.94
N PHE A 644 33.57 -28.18 36.35
CA PHE A 644 32.13 -28.33 36.58
C PHE A 644 31.36 -28.71 35.32
N LEU A 645 31.59 -28.02 34.21
CA LEU A 645 30.99 -28.36 32.92
C LEU A 645 31.45 -29.74 32.43
N THR A 646 32.73 -30.07 32.57
CA THR A 646 33.29 -31.38 32.19
C THR A 646 32.61 -32.51 32.96
N HIS A 647 32.38 -32.32 34.26
CA HIS A 647 31.63 -33.27 35.10
C HIS A 647 30.17 -33.41 34.66
N LEU A 648 29.47 -32.31 34.33
CA LEU A 648 28.09 -32.38 33.83
C LEU A 648 28.00 -33.14 32.49
N TYR A 649 28.91 -32.91 31.55
CA TYR A 649 28.98 -33.68 30.29
C TYR A 649 29.25 -35.17 30.57
N GLN A 650 30.22 -35.48 31.43
CA GLN A 650 30.62 -36.85 31.73
C GLN A 650 29.53 -37.63 32.51
N THR A 651 28.84 -37.00 33.45
CA THR A 651 27.82 -37.67 34.29
C THR A 651 26.42 -37.69 33.68
N THR A 652 26.06 -36.70 32.86
CA THR A 652 24.73 -36.66 32.21
C THR A 652 24.73 -37.41 30.87
N PHE A 653 25.79 -37.26 30.06
CA PHE A 653 25.83 -37.75 28.68
C PHE A 653 26.91 -38.82 28.43
N SER A 654 27.70 -39.19 29.44
CA SER A 654 28.78 -40.20 29.33
C SER A 654 29.83 -39.91 28.26
N ARG A 655 30.00 -38.64 27.88
CA ARG A 655 30.96 -38.15 26.88
C ARG A 655 31.77 -36.97 27.43
N SER A 656 32.99 -36.80 26.90
CA SER A 656 33.73 -35.57 27.10
C SER A 656 33.02 -34.38 26.44
N ALA A 657 33.21 -33.19 27.00
CA ALA A 657 32.77 -31.94 26.41
C ALA A 657 33.61 -31.59 25.18
N ASP A 658 32.97 -31.12 24.11
CA ASP A 658 33.68 -30.54 22.97
C ASP A 658 34.01 -29.05 23.23
N LYS A 659 34.97 -28.51 22.49
CA LYS A 659 35.46 -27.13 22.69
C LYS A 659 34.39 -26.06 22.43
N ALA A 660 33.46 -26.28 21.49
CA ALA A 660 32.40 -25.32 21.22
C ALA A 660 31.34 -25.35 22.33
N GLY A 661 30.95 -26.54 22.79
CA GLY A 661 30.05 -26.75 23.93
C GLY A 661 30.59 -26.16 25.25
N LEU A 662 31.89 -26.30 25.54
CA LEU A 662 32.51 -25.65 26.70
C LEU A 662 32.46 -24.12 26.59
N ASN A 663 32.88 -23.57 25.44
CA ASN A 663 32.90 -22.12 25.21
C ASN A 663 31.49 -21.51 25.33
N ALA A 664 30.47 -22.14 24.74
CA ALA A 664 29.09 -21.64 24.72
C ALA A 664 28.43 -21.62 26.10
N TRP A 665 28.75 -22.59 26.99
CA TRP A 665 28.27 -22.56 28.37
C TRP A 665 29.04 -21.56 29.23
N ALA A 666 30.36 -21.43 29.04
CA ALA A 666 31.15 -20.41 29.72
C ALA A 666 30.67 -18.99 29.35
N GLU A 667 30.44 -18.71 28.07
CA GLU A 667 29.95 -17.41 27.58
C GLU A 667 28.61 -16.99 28.23
N GLN A 668 27.68 -17.93 28.42
CA GLN A 668 26.42 -17.68 29.12
C GLN A 668 26.61 -17.44 30.63
N TYR A 669 27.53 -18.16 31.26
CA TYR A 669 27.81 -18.03 32.69
C TYR A 669 28.50 -16.70 33.00
N GLU A 670 29.52 -16.31 32.24
CA GLU A 670 30.21 -15.02 32.39
C GLU A 670 29.30 -13.82 32.09
N ARG A 671 28.34 -13.97 31.16
CA ARG A 671 27.30 -12.93 30.90
C ARG A 671 26.19 -12.86 31.94
N ASN A 672 26.27 -13.61 33.04
CA ASN A 672 25.23 -13.71 34.07
C ASN A 672 23.87 -14.22 33.54
N GLN A 673 23.85 -14.92 32.39
CA GLN A 673 22.65 -15.48 31.78
C GLN A 673 22.28 -16.86 32.36
N THR A 674 23.21 -17.51 33.06
CA THR A 674 22.99 -18.77 33.78
C THR A 674 23.84 -18.83 35.07
N SER A 675 23.69 -19.91 35.83
CA SER A 675 24.33 -20.13 37.13
C SER A 675 24.69 -21.61 37.30
N CYS A 676 25.35 -22.00 38.40
CA CYS A 676 25.60 -23.40 38.75
C CYS A 676 24.31 -24.24 38.75
N ARG A 677 23.22 -23.72 39.33
CA ARG A 677 21.89 -24.35 39.27
C ARG A 677 21.31 -24.34 37.85
N GLY A 678 21.41 -23.22 37.14
CA GLY A 678 20.90 -23.07 35.77
C GLY A 678 21.55 -24.03 34.76
N LEU A 679 22.87 -24.16 34.81
CA LEU A 679 23.65 -25.12 34.02
C LEU A 679 23.22 -26.56 34.33
N THR A 680 23.18 -26.95 35.60
CA THR A 680 22.80 -28.33 35.99
C THR A 680 21.38 -28.66 35.52
N LEU A 681 20.44 -27.73 35.67
CA LEU A 681 19.05 -27.89 35.20
C LEU A 681 18.97 -28.04 33.67
N ALA A 682 19.75 -27.27 32.91
CA ALA A 682 19.79 -27.36 31.46
C ALA A 682 20.35 -28.70 30.96
N PHE A 683 21.37 -29.25 31.61
CA PHE A 683 21.88 -30.59 31.32
C PHE A 683 20.86 -31.67 31.67
N LEU A 684 20.27 -31.62 32.87
CA LEU A 684 19.25 -32.58 33.31
C LEU A 684 18.05 -32.64 32.36
N ARG A 685 17.57 -31.49 31.88
CA ARG A 685 16.40 -31.40 30.99
C ARG A 685 16.72 -31.47 29.48
N SER A 686 17.99 -31.66 29.11
CA SER A 686 18.38 -31.88 27.71
C SER A 686 17.75 -33.17 27.15
N SER A 687 17.42 -33.15 25.86
CA SER A 687 17.02 -34.35 25.11
C SER A 687 18.14 -35.40 25.05
N GLU A 688 19.41 -35.00 25.19
CA GLU A 688 20.56 -35.91 25.32
C GLU A 688 20.57 -36.71 26.64
N ASN A 689 19.82 -36.31 27.67
CA ASN A 689 19.79 -37.04 28.96
C ASN A 689 18.95 -38.32 28.85
N THR A 690 19.55 -39.37 28.29
CA THR A 690 18.91 -40.67 28.06
C THR A 690 18.35 -41.31 29.35
N TYR A 691 18.95 -41.07 30.51
CA TYR A 691 18.42 -41.54 31.79
C TYR A 691 17.07 -40.89 32.14
N ARG A 692 16.92 -39.58 31.90
CA ARG A 692 15.63 -38.88 32.07
C ARG A 692 14.58 -39.38 31.07
N GLN A 693 14.98 -39.64 29.82
CA GLN A 693 14.09 -40.24 28.81
C GLN A 693 13.64 -41.66 29.22
N GLN A 694 14.54 -42.47 29.77
CA GLN A 694 14.19 -43.79 30.33
C GLN A 694 13.25 -43.68 31.54
N ALA A 695 13.40 -42.67 32.40
CA ALA A 695 12.49 -42.45 33.52
C ALA A 695 11.06 -42.07 33.09
N LEU A 696 10.92 -41.36 31.97
CA LEU A 696 9.61 -41.08 31.34
C LEU A 696 9.01 -42.34 30.70
N ASN A 697 9.83 -43.11 29.97
CA ASN A 697 9.35 -44.16 29.07
C ASN A 697 9.33 -45.59 29.67
N SER A 698 10.09 -45.86 30.73
CA SER A 698 10.40 -47.24 31.21
C SER A 698 9.98 -47.52 32.66
N GLY A 699 8.94 -46.85 33.14
CA GLY A 699 8.28 -47.14 34.42
C GLY A 699 9.20 -47.09 35.66
N ALA A 700 8.92 -47.93 36.66
CA ALA A 700 9.63 -47.92 37.94
C ALA A 700 11.15 -48.18 37.81
N THR A 701 11.57 -49.05 36.89
CA THR A 701 12.99 -49.38 36.67
C THR A 701 13.75 -48.20 36.05
N GLY A 702 13.14 -47.51 35.07
CA GLY A 702 13.69 -46.27 34.51
C GLY A 702 13.81 -45.17 35.56
N ARG A 703 12.73 -44.94 36.34
CA ARG A 703 12.72 -43.94 37.43
C ARG A 703 13.77 -44.23 38.50
N ARG A 704 13.93 -45.48 38.95
CA ARG A 704 14.99 -45.88 39.90
C ARG A 704 16.40 -45.65 39.37
N SER A 705 16.61 -45.90 38.08
CA SER A 705 17.90 -45.71 37.41
C SER A 705 18.25 -44.22 37.30
N TYR A 706 17.28 -43.37 36.94
CA TYR A 706 17.46 -41.92 36.90
C TYR A 706 17.68 -41.31 38.30
N VAL A 707 16.91 -41.74 39.32
CA VAL A 707 17.16 -41.34 40.72
C VAL A 707 18.60 -41.63 41.13
N ARG A 708 19.14 -42.81 40.80
CA ARG A 708 20.55 -43.14 41.07
C ARG A 708 21.53 -42.21 40.34
N GLN A 709 21.22 -41.80 39.11
CA GLN A 709 22.08 -40.94 38.29
C GLN A 709 22.00 -39.44 38.66
N LEU A 710 20.92 -38.99 39.30
CA LEU A 710 20.82 -37.62 39.81
C LEU A 710 21.91 -37.31 40.87
N TYR A 711 22.29 -38.27 41.71
CA TYR A 711 23.31 -38.05 42.75
C TYR A 711 24.72 -37.74 42.21
N PRO A 712 25.29 -38.47 41.23
CA PRO A 712 26.58 -38.08 40.67
C PRO A 712 26.48 -36.77 39.88
N ILE A 713 25.38 -36.50 39.15
CA ILE A 713 25.22 -35.24 38.40
C ILE A 713 25.14 -34.03 39.36
N VAL A 714 24.23 -34.09 40.35
CA VAL A 714 23.90 -32.97 41.23
C VAL A 714 24.85 -32.90 42.43
N PHE A 715 25.02 -34.00 43.17
CA PHE A 715 25.76 -34.03 44.44
C PHE A 715 27.22 -34.49 44.32
N TRP A 716 27.69 -34.84 43.12
CA TRP A 716 29.07 -35.32 42.86
C TRP A 716 29.46 -36.57 43.67
N ARG A 717 28.48 -37.35 44.14
CA ARG A 717 28.66 -38.59 44.90
C ARG A 717 27.79 -39.72 44.36
N THR A 718 28.13 -40.96 44.70
CA THR A 718 27.23 -42.10 44.50
C THR A 718 25.97 -41.98 45.38
N ALA A 719 24.82 -42.36 44.83
CA ALA A 719 23.59 -42.44 45.60
C ALA A 719 23.65 -43.56 46.67
N ASP A 720 23.23 -43.25 47.88
CA ASP A 720 23.02 -44.23 48.95
C ASP A 720 21.69 -45.00 48.74
N ALA A 721 21.60 -46.22 49.26
CA ALA A 721 20.45 -47.10 49.01
C ALA A 721 19.13 -46.50 49.53
N ALA A 722 19.15 -45.92 50.73
CA ALA A 722 17.97 -45.36 51.38
C ALA A 722 17.41 -44.16 50.60
N GLY A 723 18.26 -43.24 50.14
CA GLY A 723 17.87 -42.12 49.29
C GLY A 723 17.29 -42.58 47.94
N VAL A 724 17.90 -43.58 47.29
CA VAL A 724 17.35 -44.15 46.05
C VAL A 724 15.98 -44.80 46.30
N ASP A 725 15.81 -45.53 47.39
CA ASP A 725 14.54 -46.18 47.75
C ASP A 725 13.45 -45.14 48.06
N TYR A 726 13.76 -44.12 48.86
CA TYR A 726 12.85 -43.03 49.22
C TYR A 726 12.31 -42.29 47.98
N TRP A 727 13.20 -41.75 47.13
CA TRP A 727 12.79 -41.01 45.93
C TRP A 727 12.11 -41.92 44.90
N THR A 728 12.57 -43.16 44.74
CA THR A 728 11.87 -44.14 43.87
C THR A 728 10.46 -44.43 44.38
N GLY A 729 10.26 -44.47 45.71
CA GLY A 729 8.96 -44.64 46.35
C GLY A 729 8.00 -43.50 46.02
N LEU A 730 8.39 -42.25 46.30
CA LEU A 730 7.58 -41.07 46.03
C LEU A 730 7.21 -40.93 44.54
N LEU A 731 8.18 -41.13 43.64
CA LEU A 731 7.94 -41.17 42.19
C LEU A 731 7.03 -42.32 41.74
N SER A 732 6.92 -43.41 42.52
CA SER A 732 6.06 -44.55 42.20
C SER A 732 4.63 -44.41 42.72
N GLN A 733 4.45 -43.60 43.77
CA GLN A 733 3.15 -43.25 44.33
C GLN A 733 2.53 -42.02 43.64
N GLY A 734 3.26 -41.35 42.75
CA GLY A 734 2.84 -40.10 42.11
C GLY A 734 2.89 -38.88 43.05
N ALA A 735 3.45 -39.04 44.25
CA ALA A 735 3.53 -37.98 45.27
C ALA A 735 4.50 -36.85 44.88
N VAL A 736 5.48 -37.15 44.03
CA VAL A 736 6.48 -36.21 43.49
C VAL A 736 6.63 -36.49 41.99
N SER A 737 6.77 -35.44 41.18
CA SER A 737 7.06 -35.53 39.74
C SER A 737 8.58 -35.53 39.48
N LEU A 738 9.03 -35.95 38.29
CA LEU A 738 10.46 -35.84 37.94
C LEU A 738 10.96 -34.39 38.00
N ASP A 739 10.14 -33.43 37.55
CA ASP A 739 10.49 -32.02 37.56
C ASP A 739 10.52 -31.41 38.97
N ASN A 740 9.66 -31.89 39.89
CA ASN A 740 9.70 -31.50 41.30
C ASN A 740 10.95 -32.07 41.97
N LEU A 741 11.26 -33.36 41.77
CA LEU A 741 12.46 -34.01 42.29
C LEU A 741 13.73 -33.27 41.86
N GLU A 742 13.87 -32.98 40.57
CA GLU A 742 15.00 -32.20 40.04
C GLU A 742 15.15 -30.87 40.77
N MET A 743 14.05 -30.13 40.96
CA MET A 743 14.07 -28.85 41.66
C MET A 743 14.28 -28.97 43.17
N GLU A 744 13.82 -30.03 43.83
CA GLU A 744 14.07 -30.28 45.26
C GLU A 744 15.55 -30.57 45.51
N LEU A 745 16.18 -31.44 44.71
CA LEU A 745 17.63 -31.70 44.81
C LEU A 745 18.44 -30.43 44.51
N LEU A 746 18.09 -29.69 43.45
CA LEU A 746 18.74 -28.43 43.06
C LEU A 746 18.49 -27.24 43.99
N ASN A 747 17.52 -27.32 44.91
CA ASN A 747 17.26 -26.31 45.94
C ASN A 747 17.78 -26.71 47.33
N SER A 748 18.29 -27.93 47.48
CA SER A 748 18.88 -28.43 48.74
C SER A 748 20.15 -27.67 49.14
N ASP A 749 20.45 -27.65 50.43
CA ASP A 749 21.70 -27.07 50.94
C ASP A 749 22.93 -27.91 50.57
N GLU A 750 22.75 -29.21 50.29
CA GLU A 750 23.80 -30.08 49.74
C GLU A 750 24.24 -29.59 48.35
N PHE A 751 23.29 -29.26 47.45
CA PHE A 751 23.63 -28.73 46.13
C PHE A 751 24.17 -27.29 46.17
N LYS A 752 23.67 -26.43 47.06
CA LYS A 752 24.28 -25.11 47.31
C LYS A 752 25.75 -25.27 47.74
N GLY A 753 26.02 -26.23 48.61
CA GLY A 753 27.37 -26.64 49.02
C GLY A 753 28.24 -27.08 47.84
N VAL A 754 27.71 -27.84 46.88
CA VAL A 754 28.42 -28.22 45.64
C VAL A 754 28.83 -27.00 44.81
N CYS A 755 27.95 -26.01 44.66
CA CYS A 755 28.27 -24.77 43.93
C CYS A 755 29.29 -23.91 44.69
N SER A 756 29.07 -23.65 45.98
CA SER A 756 29.94 -22.79 46.78
C SER A 756 31.32 -23.40 47.02
N SER A 757 31.45 -24.72 47.15
CA SER A 757 32.76 -25.41 47.25
C SER A 757 33.59 -25.40 45.95
N ARG A 758 33.07 -24.81 44.88
CA ARG A 758 33.75 -24.60 43.59
C ARG A 758 33.84 -23.11 43.22
N ASP A 759 33.54 -22.20 44.14
CA ASP A 759 33.45 -20.75 43.88
C ASP A 759 32.51 -20.40 42.71
N LEU A 760 31.43 -21.18 42.52
CA LEU A 760 30.43 -20.95 41.49
C LEU A 760 29.21 -20.22 42.04
N ARG A 761 28.72 -19.23 41.28
CA ARG A 761 27.44 -18.56 41.54
C ARG A 761 26.32 -19.60 41.41
N TYR A 762 25.61 -19.83 42.51
CA TYR A 762 24.43 -20.70 42.60
C TYR A 762 23.31 -20.29 41.64
#